data_AF-M0B0R2-F1
#
_entry.id   AF-M0B0R2-F1
#
_cell.length_a   1.000
_cell.length_b   1.000
_cell.length_c   1.000
_cell.angle_alpha   90.00
_cell.angle_beta   90.00
_cell.angle_gamma   90.00
#
_symmetry.space_group_name_H-M   'P 1'
#
loop_
_entity.id
_entity.type
_entity.pdbx_description
1 polymer ?
#
loop_
_entity_poly.entity_id
_entity_poly.type
_entity_poly.pdbx_seq_one_letter_code
_entity_poly.pdbx_strand_id
1 'polypeptide(L)'
;MCRQRDTIGDQANHIRRHSHTMTTHHPDSKTLSRRLLLQATALASASGFATTALAQDDGFGNEIELGGRTSGWVGQSPEQIADEDNPTLELVPGESYTLTWENLDGAGHNFAIEGADGEENFVETEIVSGVGETQEVEFTAEEGMAEYYCQPHPTSMRGEIELAGEGGNGDEEMEAEDESQTIIGEGPTIGLETIADGLTAPLNLQVADEAQDRQFVVDQAGEIWILDDDGLADEPFLDVTDRMVELEGDFDERGLLGLAFHPDFEENGRFFVRYSAPPTDEVPDGWDHTFVLAEFETADDENSQADPDSERRILEIPEPQFNHNSGAITFGPDGCLYVATGDGGGANDVGEGHVEDWYDGNEGGNGQDTSENLLGGILRIDINSEGEDGQPYAIPEDNPLVDMDGELDEYWAWGLRNPWGISFTDDGELLVADVGQALFETVNHVEAGGNYGWNVWEGTHCFSTESPDDPPEDCPAETPSDVRGGEPLRGPVIEYPHQADMGRYGDGAAQNGDAENGDDGGNGNETDADADTDTDTENGNGNGNGEDTNATEDAEETSDDTGDIEQIGVSITGGYMYEGGSVSELEGTYVFGDWSRDGEGPGRLFLARPPEGWPNGETDGDDGADETTDENENGTDTDTDTENGGDDLHAPEEDTGNNTEENAENDSGPDFEPIDPEGNGESTDESDGAAADQNTYSPPNEVDLWPIEELGVESEDDVGSDGSMNHLVYGFGRDANGEMYVLSSDTPTLDGEGYVSRIVTADESDTAEDDGTEDEDADTETESETDADLNETETDTDTETDAAENESTANESTDA
;
A
#
# COMPACT_ATOMS: atom_id res chain seq x y z
N MET A 1 -20.82 20.27 5.17
CA MET A 1 -21.05 19.09 6.05
C MET A 1 -22.30 18.38 5.58
N CYS A 2 -22.11 17.18 5.02
CA CYS A 2 -23.12 16.32 4.40
C CYS A 2 -24.02 15.59 5.42
N ARG A 3 -23.77 15.78 6.73
CA ARG A 3 -24.67 15.29 7.78
C ARG A 3 -26.10 15.78 7.53
N GLN A 4 -27.07 14.88 7.66
CA GLN A 4 -28.48 15.23 7.54
C GLN A 4 -28.80 16.45 8.40
N ARG A 5 -29.27 17.53 7.78
CA ARG A 5 -29.94 18.60 8.52
C ARG A 5 -31.18 17.99 9.12
N ASP A 6 -31.11 17.58 10.38
CA ASP A 6 -32.27 17.23 11.19
C ASP A 6 -33.39 18.21 10.89
N THR A 7 -34.39 17.77 10.14
CA THR A 7 -35.65 18.49 10.02
C THR A 7 -36.30 18.46 11.39
N ILE A 8 -36.02 19.48 12.21
CA ILE A 8 -36.72 19.76 13.46
C ILE A 8 -38.19 20.00 13.10
N GLY A 9 -38.98 18.93 13.19
CA GLY A 9 -40.39 18.91 12.84
C GLY A 9 -41.14 17.87 13.66
N ASP A 10 -41.47 18.23 14.91
CA ASP A 10 -42.45 17.57 15.78
C ASP A 10 -42.21 16.08 16.10
N GLN A 11 -41.68 15.77 17.30
CA GLN A 11 -42.46 15.07 18.35
C GLN A 11 -41.83 15.29 19.74
N ALA A 12 -42.40 16.24 20.48
CA ALA A 12 -42.23 16.30 21.92
C ALA A 12 -42.92 15.09 22.59
N ASN A 13 -42.14 14.15 23.16
CA ASN A 13 -42.60 13.34 24.29
C ASN A 13 -41.45 12.65 25.06
N HIS A 14 -40.61 13.43 25.74
CA HIS A 14 -39.75 12.89 26.78
C HIS A 14 -40.56 12.47 28.02
N ILE A 15 -40.82 11.17 28.15
CA ILE A 15 -41.27 10.56 29.40
C ILE A 15 -40.06 10.46 30.34
N ARG A 16 -40.05 11.34 31.36
CA ARG A 16 -39.15 11.22 32.52
C ARG A 16 -39.35 9.87 33.21
N ARG A 17 -38.27 9.08 33.34
CA ARG A 17 -38.14 8.10 34.43
C ARG A 17 -36.88 8.39 35.25
N HIS A 18 -37.12 8.89 36.45
CA HIS A 18 -36.16 8.91 37.55
C HIS A 18 -35.81 7.47 37.96
N SER A 19 -34.54 7.11 37.91
CA SER A 19 -34.03 5.99 38.71
C SER A 19 -33.77 6.49 40.14
N HIS A 20 -34.46 5.85 41.09
CA HIS A 20 -34.30 6.02 42.53
C HIS A 20 -33.27 4.98 43.01
N THR A 21 -32.05 5.42 43.35
CA THR A 21 -31.10 4.57 44.07
C THR A 21 -31.44 4.61 45.57
N MET A 22 -32.01 3.52 46.10
CA MET A 22 -32.19 3.33 47.54
C MET A 22 -30.89 2.84 48.18
N THR A 23 -30.23 3.75 48.91
CA THR A 23 -29.19 3.45 49.88
C THR A 23 -29.77 2.75 51.12
N THR A 24 -29.10 1.71 51.62
CA THR A 24 -29.17 1.36 53.05
C THR A 24 -27.77 1.29 53.68
N HIS A 25 -27.52 2.28 54.56
CA HIS A 25 -26.54 2.36 55.66
C HIS A 25 -26.64 1.12 56.60
N HIS A 26 -25.65 0.65 57.39
CA HIS A 26 -24.52 1.21 58.17
C HIS A 26 -23.88 0.01 58.97
N PRO A 27 -22.86 0.12 59.86
CA PRO A 27 -21.55 0.81 59.79
C PRO A 27 -20.36 0.10 60.51
N ASP A 28 -19.23 0.81 60.52
CA ASP A 28 -18.24 0.99 61.61
C ASP A 28 -16.86 0.31 61.56
N SER A 29 -15.92 1.03 60.92
CA SER A 29 -14.73 1.71 61.49
C SER A 29 -13.58 0.90 62.13
N LYS A 30 -12.34 1.11 61.63
CA LYS A 30 -11.27 1.93 62.27
C LYS A 30 -9.90 1.89 61.54
N THR A 31 -9.57 3.01 60.90
CA THR A 31 -8.33 3.83 60.97
C THR A 31 -6.92 3.26 61.26
N LEU A 32 -5.99 3.66 60.36
CA LEU A 32 -4.66 4.33 60.55
C LEU A 32 -3.32 3.58 60.37
N SER A 33 -2.61 4.02 59.32
CA SER A 33 -1.23 4.58 59.26
C SER A 33 0.04 3.70 59.16
N ARG A 34 0.89 4.09 58.20
CA ARG A 34 2.26 3.63 57.86
C ARG A 34 3.28 3.80 59.01
N ARG A 35 4.23 2.85 59.15
CA ARG A 35 5.69 3.12 59.31
C ARG A 35 6.56 1.86 59.31
N LEU A 36 7.65 1.95 58.53
CA LEU A 36 8.91 1.19 58.48
C LEU A 36 9.48 0.72 59.85
N LEU A 37 10.14 -0.45 59.88
CA LEU A 37 11.61 -0.59 60.06
C LEU A 37 12.11 -2.05 59.96
N LEU A 38 13.30 -2.20 59.36
CA LEU A 38 14.19 -3.36 59.20
C LEU A 38 14.41 -4.27 60.43
N GLN A 39 14.80 -5.53 60.16
CA GLN A 39 15.92 -6.15 60.84
C GLN A 39 16.67 -7.19 59.99
N ALA A 40 17.97 -6.92 59.78
CA ALA A 40 18.98 -7.78 59.18
C ALA A 40 19.78 -8.54 60.26
N THR A 41 20.40 -9.66 59.90
CA THR A 41 21.66 -10.18 60.49
C THR A 41 22.19 -11.27 59.53
N ALA A 42 23.21 -11.04 58.69
CA ALA A 42 24.64 -10.77 58.91
C ALA A 42 25.47 -12.00 59.35
N LEU A 43 26.45 -12.38 58.50
CA LEU A 43 27.78 -12.78 58.94
C LEU A 43 28.81 -12.54 57.82
N ALA A 44 29.80 -11.72 58.17
CA ALA A 44 30.88 -11.24 57.33
C ALA A 44 32.24 -11.66 57.90
N SER A 45 33.23 -11.78 57.03
CA SER A 45 34.68 -11.58 57.29
C SER A 45 35.35 -11.42 55.91
N ALA A 46 35.71 -10.24 55.38
CA ALA A 46 36.68 -9.22 55.81
C ALA A 46 38.14 -9.75 55.75
N SER A 47 39.16 -9.19 55.07
CA SER A 47 39.40 -7.90 54.37
C SER A 47 40.72 -7.99 53.58
N GLY A 48 40.94 -7.14 52.56
CA GLY A 48 42.30 -6.72 52.16
C GLY A 48 42.45 -6.14 50.75
N PHE A 49 42.36 -4.82 50.62
CA PHE A 49 42.70 -4.04 49.42
C PHE A 49 44.18 -4.18 49.03
N ALA A 50 44.43 -4.38 47.73
CA ALA A 50 45.63 -3.91 47.03
C ALA A 50 45.28 -3.59 45.57
N THR A 51 45.34 -2.30 45.25
CA THR A 51 45.30 -1.75 43.90
C THR A 51 46.41 -2.38 43.04
N THR A 52 46.04 -3.17 42.04
CA THR A 52 46.91 -3.49 40.89
C THR A 52 46.00 -3.66 39.68
N ALA A 53 46.35 -2.96 38.60
CA ALA A 53 45.64 -2.90 37.33
C ALA A 53 45.23 -4.30 36.84
N LEU A 54 43.97 -4.44 36.45
CA LEU A 54 43.55 -5.49 35.54
C LEU A 54 43.90 -4.97 34.14
N ALA A 55 44.72 -5.75 33.44
CA ALA A 55 44.92 -5.60 32.01
C ALA A 55 43.61 -6.01 31.32
N GLN A 56 43.22 -5.20 30.34
CA GLN A 56 42.29 -5.55 29.27
C GLN A 56 42.81 -6.80 28.56
N ASP A 57 41.88 -7.68 28.20
CA ASP A 57 42.06 -8.72 27.19
C ASP A 57 40.91 -8.47 26.21
N ASP A 58 41.03 -7.32 25.52
CA ASP A 58 40.10 -6.84 24.50
C ASP A 58 40.87 -6.98 23.17
N GLY A 59 40.67 -8.08 22.45
CA GLY A 59 41.25 -8.32 21.12
C GLY A 59 41.46 -9.81 20.81
N PHE A 60 41.17 -10.22 19.56
CA PHE A 60 41.58 -11.51 18.99
C PHE A 60 43.03 -11.84 19.40
N GLY A 61 43.30 -13.09 19.76
CA GLY A 61 44.69 -13.51 19.94
C GLY A 61 45.50 -13.26 18.67
N ASN A 62 46.77 -12.86 18.80
CA ASN A 62 47.66 -12.58 17.65
C ASN A 62 48.02 -13.83 16.80
N GLU A 63 47.36 -14.97 17.02
CA GLU A 63 47.49 -16.21 16.26
C GLU A 63 46.10 -16.60 15.72
N ILE A 64 45.96 -16.64 14.39
CA ILE A 64 44.73 -16.98 13.67
C ILE A 64 44.98 -18.29 12.91
N GLU A 65 44.06 -19.24 12.99
CA GLU A 65 44.12 -20.51 12.24
C GLU A 65 42.85 -20.69 11.40
N LEU A 66 43.03 -20.93 10.09
CA LEU A 66 41.95 -21.19 9.12
C LEU A 66 42.13 -22.54 8.41
N GLY A 67 41.05 -23.11 7.91
CA GLY A 67 41.04 -24.26 7.00
C GLY A 67 40.52 -23.86 5.62
N GLY A 68 41.28 -24.11 4.55
CA GLY A 68 40.87 -23.80 3.19
C GLY A 68 40.21 -24.99 2.49
N ARG A 69 38.97 -24.80 2.00
CA ARG A 69 38.29 -25.72 1.08
C ARG A 69 37.56 -24.91 0.00
N THR A 70 37.30 -25.46 -1.18
CA THR A 70 36.70 -24.72 -2.31
C THR A 70 35.33 -24.11 -2.01
N SER A 71 34.64 -24.58 -0.98
CA SER A 71 33.36 -24.02 -0.53
C SER A 71 33.50 -22.83 0.42
N GLY A 72 34.69 -22.52 0.93
CA GLY A 72 34.94 -21.43 1.89
C GLY A 72 36.19 -21.63 2.75
N TRP A 73 36.67 -20.54 3.34
CA TRP A 73 37.52 -20.62 4.51
C TRP A 73 36.70 -21.11 5.70
N VAL A 74 37.31 -21.88 6.60
CA VAL A 74 36.66 -22.36 7.82
C VAL A 74 37.53 -21.92 9.00
N GLY A 75 37.00 -21.16 9.94
CA GLY A 75 37.78 -20.76 11.10
C GLY A 75 38.10 -21.94 12.01
N GLN A 76 39.29 -21.97 12.60
CA GLN A 76 39.75 -23.03 13.50
C GLN A 76 40.21 -22.49 14.86
N SER A 77 40.88 -21.33 14.88
CA SER A 77 41.32 -20.66 16.10
C SER A 77 41.48 -19.16 15.81
N PRO A 78 41.15 -18.25 16.76
CA PRO A 78 40.69 -18.52 18.12
C PRO A 78 39.25 -19.08 18.18
N GLU A 79 38.80 -19.47 19.38
CA GLU A 79 37.48 -20.14 19.58
C GLU A 79 36.31 -19.32 19.03
N GLN A 80 36.46 -17.99 18.97
CA GLN A 80 35.47 -17.06 18.45
C GLN A 80 35.14 -17.24 16.98
N ILE A 81 36.07 -17.75 16.16
CA ILE A 81 35.83 -17.99 14.73
C ILE A 81 35.72 -19.48 14.39
N ALA A 82 35.78 -20.35 15.40
CA ALA A 82 35.87 -21.79 15.17
C ALA A 82 34.58 -22.32 14.51
N ASP A 83 34.75 -23.11 13.44
CA ASP A 83 33.69 -23.72 12.63
C ASP A 83 32.80 -22.75 11.82
N GLU A 84 33.11 -21.45 11.81
CA GLU A 84 32.46 -20.46 10.93
C GLU A 84 33.01 -20.54 9.50
N ASP A 85 32.13 -20.41 8.51
CA ASP A 85 32.52 -20.31 7.10
C ASP A 85 32.79 -18.83 6.77
N ASN A 86 33.99 -18.55 6.21
CA ASN A 86 34.51 -17.21 5.90
C ASN A 86 34.42 -16.19 7.05
N PRO A 87 34.96 -16.49 8.25
CA PRO A 87 34.76 -15.65 9.44
C PRO A 87 35.33 -14.24 9.29
N THR A 88 34.68 -13.25 9.88
CA THR A 88 35.25 -11.89 9.99
C THR A 88 36.48 -11.90 10.91
N LEU A 89 37.58 -11.33 10.43
CA LEU A 89 38.81 -11.21 11.22
C LEU A 89 38.88 -9.82 11.85
N GLU A 90 38.56 -9.73 13.14
CA GLU A 90 38.72 -8.48 13.90
C GLU A 90 40.20 -8.29 14.27
N LEU A 91 40.82 -7.25 13.73
CA LEU A 91 42.21 -6.90 13.94
C LEU A 91 42.36 -5.52 14.58
N VAL A 92 43.47 -5.29 15.25
CA VAL A 92 43.80 -3.99 15.86
C VAL A 92 44.87 -3.31 15.02
N PRO A 93 44.60 -2.12 14.43
CA PRO A 93 45.58 -1.38 13.66
C PRO A 93 46.94 -1.23 14.36
N GLY A 94 48.00 -1.60 13.64
CA GLY A 94 49.38 -1.57 14.14
C GLY A 94 49.80 -2.76 14.99
N GLU A 95 48.90 -3.71 15.30
CA GLU A 95 49.27 -5.00 15.86
C GLU A 95 49.68 -6.01 14.78
N SER A 96 50.57 -6.94 15.14
CA SER A 96 51.08 -7.97 14.23
C SER A 96 50.45 -9.32 14.54
N TYR A 97 49.86 -9.92 13.51
CA TYR A 97 49.18 -11.21 13.55
C TYR A 97 49.99 -12.27 12.83
N THR A 98 49.92 -13.50 13.32
CA THR A 98 50.39 -14.70 12.64
C THR A 98 49.19 -15.52 12.21
N LEU A 99 48.92 -15.58 10.91
CA LEU A 99 47.84 -16.40 10.35
C LEU A 99 48.41 -17.69 9.76
N THR A 100 47.92 -18.83 10.24
CA THR A 100 48.20 -20.14 9.68
C THR A 100 46.96 -20.68 9.00
N TRP A 101 47.08 -21.25 7.80
CA TRP A 101 45.97 -21.94 7.17
C TRP A 101 46.36 -23.33 6.67
N GLU A 102 45.45 -24.30 6.79
CA GLU A 102 45.61 -25.68 6.31
C GLU A 102 44.73 -25.94 5.08
N ASN A 103 45.29 -26.52 4.02
CA ASN A 103 44.52 -26.97 2.86
C ASN A 103 43.74 -28.27 3.18
N LEU A 104 42.42 -28.19 3.29
CA LEU A 104 41.59 -29.31 3.75
C LEU A 104 41.14 -30.27 2.64
N ASP A 105 41.15 -29.84 1.37
CA ASP A 105 40.54 -30.59 0.26
C ASP A 105 41.50 -30.96 -0.88
N GLY A 106 42.70 -30.38 -0.91
CA GLY A 106 43.74 -30.64 -1.91
C GLY A 106 43.52 -29.92 -3.24
N ALA A 107 42.58 -28.98 -3.32
CA ALA A 107 42.52 -28.02 -4.41
C ALA A 107 43.62 -26.95 -4.26
N GLY A 108 43.83 -26.13 -5.29
CA GLY A 108 44.87 -25.10 -5.24
C GLY A 108 44.39 -23.88 -4.48
N HIS A 109 44.99 -23.57 -3.33
CA HIS A 109 44.58 -22.44 -2.48
C HIS A 109 45.76 -21.54 -2.14
N ASN A 110 45.50 -20.25 -1.98
CA ASN A 110 46.36 -19.29 -1.28
C ASN A 110 45.51 -18.35 -0.44
N PHE A 111 46.16 -17.64 0.48
CA PHE A 111 45.53 -16.60 1.29
C PHE A 111 46.06 -15.24 0.84
N ALA A 112 45.17 -14.30 0.58
CA ALA A 112 45.50 -12.92 0.27
C ALA A 112 44.61 -11.96 1.07
N ILE A 113 45.11 -10.75 1.34
CA ILE A 113 44.35 -9.64 1.92
C ILE A 113 44.37 -8.49 0.93
N GLU A 114 43.20 -7.91 0.64
CA GLU A 114 43.05 -6.72 -0.20
C GLU A 114 42.29 -5.60 0.53
N GLY A 115 42.36 -4.41 -0.06
CA GLY A 115 41.60 -3.26 0.41
C GLY A 115 40.23 -3.16 -0.25
N ALA A 116 39.38 -2.27 0.27
CA ALA A 116 37.99 -2.12 -0.16
C ALA A 116 37.84 -1.70 -1.65
N ASP A 117 38.89 -1.17 -2.26
CA ASP A 117 38.93 -0.82 -3.68
C ASP A 117 39.41 -1.97 -4.60
N GLY A 118 39.83 -3.10 -4.03
CA GLY A 118 40.34 -4.26 -4.76
C GLY A 118 41.63 -4.03 -5.56
N GLU A 119 42.30 -2.87 -5.39
CA GLU A 119 43.47 -2.49 -6.21
C GLU A 119 44.83 -2.80 -5.54
N GLU A 120 44.88 -3.01 -4.22
CA GLU A 120 46.10 -3.33 -3.46
C GLU A 120 46.01 -4.64 -2.65
N ASN A 121 46.92 -5.59 -2.91
CA ASN A 121 47.12 -6.77 -2.06
C ASN A 121 48.13 -6.47 -0.94
N PHE A 122 47.66 -6.46 0.30
CA PHE A 122 48.48 -6.23 1.49
C PHE A 122 49.26 -7.48 1.92
N VAL A 123 48.67 -8.67 1.73
CA VAL A 123 49.27 -9.97 2.06
C VAL A 123 48.95 -10.93 0.93
N GLU A 124 49.89 -11.80 0.55
CA GLU A 124 49.65 -12.87 -0.42
C GLU A 124 50.59 -14.07 -0.14
N THR A 125 50.03 -15.26 -0.01
CA THR A 125 50.78 -16.51 0.14
C THR A 125 50.93 -17.26 -1.18
N GLU A 126 51.84 -18.24 -1.26
CA GLU A 126 51.98 -19.06 -2.48
C GLU A 126 50.76 -19.99 -2.64
N ILE A 127 50.40 -20.38 -3.87
CA ILE A 127 49.34 -21.39 -4.09
C ILE A 127 49.88 -22.80 -3.83
N VAL A 128 49.26 -23.54 -2.91
CA VAL A 128 49.57 -24.95 -2.59
C VAL A 128 48.37 -25.87 -2.81
N SER A 129 48.63 -27.15 -3.07
CA SER A 129 47.59 -28.12 -3.50
C SER A 129 47.72 -29.51 -2.86
N GLY A 130 48.50 -29.65 -1.78
CA GLY A 130 48.53 -30.88 -0.99
C GLY A 130 47.52 -30.83 0.16
N VAL A 131 46.69 -31.87 0.31
CA VAL A 131 45.81 -32.03 1.47
C VAL A 131 46.65 -32.08 2.76
N GLY A 132 46.31 -31.23 3.73
CA GLY A 132 47.01 -31.05 5.00
C GLY A 132 48.31 -30.26 4.90
N GLU A 133 48.61 -29.64 3.75
CA GLU A 133 49.69 -28.65 3.66
C GLU A 133 49.26 -27.35 4.32
N THR A 134 50.11 -26.82 5.19
CA THR A 134 49.87 -25.54 5.88
C THR A 134 50.80 -24.45 5.37
N GLN A 135 50.31 -23.22 5.37
CA GLN A 135 51.13 -22.02 5.24
C GLN A 135 50.87 -21.07 6.39
N GLU A 136 51.91 -20.34 6.78
CA GLU A 136 51.90 -19.37 7.85
C GLU A 136 52.37 -18.03 7.28
N VAL A 137 51.65 -16.96 7.59
CA VAL A 137 51.95 -15.59 7.17
C VAL A 137 51.85 -14.66 8.36
N GLU A 138 52.91 -13.88 8.59
CA GLU A 138 52.91 -12.80 9.56
C GLU A 138 52.61 -11.48 8.84
N PHE A 139 51.65 -10.73 9.34
CA PHE A 139 51.32 -9.40 8.82
C PHE A 139 50.99 -8.44 9.96
N THR A 140 51.08 -7.14 9.68
CA THR A 140 50.64 -6.10 10.63
C THR A 140 49.34 -5.54 10.09
N ALA A 141 48.32 -5.44 10.93
CA ALA A 141 47.07 -4.83 10.54
C ALA A 141 47.32 -3.35 10.21
N GLU A 142 47.03 -2.95 8.99
CA GLU A 142 47.24 -1.59 8.49
C GLU A 142 45.88 -1.02 8.05
N GLU A 143 45.71 0.29 8.22
CA GLU A 143 44.53 0.99 7.72
C GLU A 143 44.40 0.74 6.20
N GLY A 144 43.23 0.27 5.77
CA GLY A 144 42.93 -0.06 4.38
C GLY A 144 42.87 -1.56 4.07
N MET A 145 43.25 -2.45 5.00
CA MET A 145 42.88 -3.88 4.89
C MET A 145 41.38 -4.03 5.10
N ALA A 146 40.67 -4.67 4.16
CA ALA A 146 39.21 -4.78 4.20
C ALA A 146 38.72 -6.23 4.04
N GLU A 147 39.35 -7.02 3.17
CA GLU A 147 38.91 -8.39 2.92
C GLU A 147 40.11 -9.34 2.78
N TYR A 148 39.87 -10.61 3.08
CA TYR A 148 40.80 -11.68 2.76
C TYR A 148 40.13 -12.72 1.86
N TYR A 149 40.90 -13.28 0.93
CA TYR A 149 40.35 -14.21 -0.05
C TYR A 149 41.37 -15.21 -0.60
N CYS A 150 40.86 -16.20 -1.33
CA CYS A 150 41.63 -17.15 -2.12
C CYS A 150 41.54 -16.79 -3.61
N GLN A 151 42.66 -16.45 -4.25
CA GLN A 151 42.65 -15.99 -5.64
C GLN A 151 42.12 -17.04 -6.66
N PRO A 152 42.41 -18.36 -6.51
CA PRO A 152 41.77 -19.38 -7.35
C PRO A 152 40.25 -19.52 -7.16
N HIS A 153 39.71 -19.07 -6.02
CA HIS A 153 38.32 -19.24 -5.61
C HIS A 153 37.76 -17.94 -4.98
N PRO A 154 37.77 -16.81 -5.71
CA PRO A 154 37.57 -15.48 -5.12
C PRO A 154 36.12 -15.20 -4.69
N THR A 155 35.17 -15.96 -5.21
CA THR A 155 33.74 -15.83 -4.88
C THR A 155 33.36 -16.63 -3.64
N SER A 156 33.91 -17.83 -3.46
CA SER A 156 33.49 -18.73 -2.38
C SER A 156 34.38 -18.68 -1.14
N MET A 157 35.66 -18.33 -1.30
CA MET A 157 36.63 -18.28 -0.21
C MET A 157 37.06 -16.83 0.02
N ARG A 158 36.15 -16.01 0.54
CA ARG A 158 36.32 -14.57 0.80
C ARG A 158 35.63 -14.23 2.12
N GLY A 159 36.32 -13.51 3.01
CA GLY A 159 35.79 -13.05 4.29
C GLY A 159 36.33 -11.66 4.64
N GLU A 160 35.68 -11.01 5.61
CA GLU A 160 35.90 -9.61 5.96
C GLU A 160 37.01 -9.42 7.01
N ILE A 161 37.62 -8.23 7.05
CA ILE A 161 38.56 -7.77 8.07
C ILE A 161 38.04 -6.47 8.70
N GLU A 162 37.84 -6.49 10.01
CA GLU A 162 37.45 -5.30 10.78
C GLU A 162 38.64 -4.74 11.58
N LEU A 163 38.75 -3.42 11.71
CA LEU A 163 39.85 -2.74 12.40
C LEU A 163 39.38 -1.94 13.63
N ALA A 164 39.85 -2.26 14.84
CA ALA A 164 39.39 -1.61 16.09
C ALA A 164 39.94 -0.18 16.33
N GLY A 165 39.08 0.82 16.65
CA GLY A 165 39.47 2.24 16.82
C GLY A 165 38.84 3.04 18.00
N GLU A 166 39.62 3.17 19.09
CA GLU A 166 39.85 4.28 20.06
C GLU A 166 38.74 5.27 20.54
N GLY A 167 38.12 4.97 21.69
CA GLY A 167 37.27 5.91 22.48
C GLY A 167 38.04 6.77 23.51
N GLY A 168 37.65 8.05 23.70
CA GLY A 168 38.19 8.86 24.81
C GLY A 168 37.92 10.38 24.90
N ASN A 169 36.66 10.78 25.17
CA ASN A 169 36.24 11.84 26.11
C ASN A 169 36.51 13.35 25.81
N GLY A 170 35.44 14.10 25.47
CA GLY A 170 35.23 15.47 25.98
C GLY A 170 34.45 16.43 25.09
N ASP A 171 33.11 16.43 25.25
CA ASP A 171 32.09 17.46 25.00
C ASP A 171 32.18 18.38 23.74
N GLU A 172 31.08 18.31 22.98
CA GLU A 172 30.53 19.21 21.95
C GLU A 172 30.92 18.95 20.46
N GLU A 173 29.88 18.48 19.74
CA GLU A 173 29.59 18.64 18.31
C GLU A 173 30.42 17.87 17.28
N MET A 174 29.94 16.67 16.93
CA MET A 174 29.35 16.29 15.63
C MET A 174 29.46 14.76 15.51
N GLU A 175 28.38 14.07 15.84
CA GLU A 175 28.09 12.72 15.36
C GLU A 175 28.02 12.83 13.83
N ALA A 176 28.91 12.15 13.13
CA ALA A 176 28.68 11.78 11.75
C ALA A 176 28.69 10.25 11.79
N GLU A 177 27.50 9.72 12.01
CA GLU A 177 27.19 8.30 11.92
C GLU A 177 27.41 7.90 10.46
N ASP A 178 28.22 6.87 10.23
CA ASP A 178 28.26 6.18 8.95
C ASP A 178 27.14 5.14 9.01
N GLU A 179 25.90 5.62 8.91
CA GLU A 179 24.74 4.76 8.72
C GLU A 179 24.78 4.25 7.28
N SER A 180 25.00 2.94 7.09
CA SER A 180 24.31 2.31 5.98
C SER A 180 22.82 2.36 6.34
N GLN A 181 22.11 3.39 5.91
CA GLN A 181 20.70 3.57 6.26
C GLN A 181 19.91 2.36 5.76
N THR A 182 19.44 1.53 6.69
CA THR A 182 18.37 0.56 6.44
C THR A 182 17.13 1.35 6.06
N ILE A 183 16.71 1.26 4.79
CA ILE A 183 15.55 1.99 4.24
C ILE A 183 14.28 1.63 5.02
N ILE A 184 14.13 0.35 5.34
CA ILE A 184 13.09 -0.19 6.20
C ILE A 184 13.76 -0.70 7.48
N GLY A 185 13.34 -0.19 8.64
CA GLY A 185 13.81 -0.65 9.94
C GLY A 185 13.21 -1.99 10.36
N GLU A 186 13.74 -2.60 11.42
CA GLU A 186 13.14 -3.79 12.03
C GLU A 186 12.07 -3.37 13.06
N GLY A 187 10.85 -3.86 12.90
CA GLY A 187 9.71 -3.60 13.78
C GLY A 187 9.47 -4.69 14.83
N PRO A 188 8.42 -4.54 15.65
CA PRO A 188 8.00 -5.57 16.59
C PRO A 188 7.48 -6.82 15.87
N THR A 189 7.48 -7.94 16.60
CA THR A 189 6.88 -9.20 16.14
C THR A 189 5.43 -9.29 16.62
N ILE A 190 4.52 -9.60 15.69
CA ILE A 190 3.09 -9.76 15.95
C ILE A 190 2.65 -11.20 15.69
N GLY A 191 1.49 -11.56 16.22
CA GLY A 191 0.79 -12.80 15.86
C GLY A 191 -0.35 -12.52 14.88
N LEU A 192 -0.69 -13.53 14.08
CA LEU A 192 -1.90 -13.54 13.26
C LEU A 192 -2.80 -14.69 13.70
N GLU A 193 -4.02 -14.36 14.11
CA GLU A 193 -5.06 -15.32 14.46
C GLU A 193 -6.05 -15.40 13.30
N THR A 194 -6.02 -16.48 12.53
CA THR A 194 -6.97 -16.72 11.44
C THR A 194 -8.36 -16.97 12.01
N ILE A 195 -9.30 -16.08 11.68
CA ILE A 195 -10.69 -16.12 12.16
C ILE A 195 -11.68 -16.53 11.06
N ALA A 196 -11.26 -16.48 9.80
CA ALA A 196 -12.03 -16.98 8.67
C ALA A 196 -11.12 -17.47 7.54
N ASP A 197 -11.59 -18.50 6.85
CA ASP A 197 -11.03 -19.11 5.64
C ASP A 197 -12.16 -19.41 4.64
N GLY A 198 -11.81 -19.88 3.44
CA GLY A 198 -12.77 -20.26 2.41
C GLY A 198 -13.30 -19.10 1.55
N LEU A 199 -12.65 -17.94 1.63
CA LEU A 199 -12.86 -16.81 0.69
C LEU A 199 -12.06 -17.05 -0.59
N THR A 200 -12.26 -16.21 -1.60
CA THR A 200 -11.50 -16.26 -2.87
C THR A 200 -10.37 -15.23 -2.87
N ALA A 201 -10.72 -13.95 -2.85
CA ALA A 201 -9.79 -12.82 -2.89
C ALA A 201 -10.35 -11.69 -2.00
N PRO A 202 -10.21 -11.80 -0.67
CA PRO A 202 -10.79 -10.84 0.25
C PRO A 202 -10.01 -9.51 0.23
N LEU A 203 -10.71 -8.40 -0.01
CA LEU A 203 -10.09 -7.08 -0.23
C LEU A 203 -10.33 -6.08 0.90
N ASN A 204 -11.46 -6.18 1.59
CA ASN A 204 -11.87 -5.19 2.57
C ASN A 204 -12.70 -5.84 3.69
N LEU A 205 -12.53 -5.35 4.92
CA LEU A 205 -13.39 -5.69 6.04
C LEU A 205 -13.93 -4.41 6.68
N GLN A 206 -15.25 -4.34 6.80
CA GLN A 206 -15.98 -3.22 7.40
C GLN A 206 -16.86 -3.69 8.56
N VAL A 207 -17.11 -2.79 9.51
CA VAL A 207 -18.10 -2.99 10.58
C VAL A 207 -19.30 -2.09 10.37
N ALA A 208 -20.50 -2.60 10.65
CA ALA A 208 -21.74 -1.83 10.55
C ALA A 208 -22.25 -1.43 11.95
N ASP A 209 -21.74 -0.29 12.46
CA ASP A 209 -22.08 0.37 13.74
C ASP A 209 -21.75 -0.42 15.03
N GLU A 210 -21.39 0.30 16.10
CA GLU A 210 -20.81 -0.21 17.36
C GLU A 210 -21.76 -1.09 18.19
N ALA A 211 -23.07 -1.10 17.90
CA ALA A 211 -24.02 -1.88 18.69
C ALA A 211 -24.25 -3.30 18.16
N GLN A 212 -23.74 -3.61 16.96
CA GLN A 212 -23.86 -4.91 16.31
C GLN A 212 -22.45 -5.39 15.94
N ASP A 213 -21.87 -6.27 16.76
CA ASP A 213 -20.54 -6.87 16.56
C ASP A 213 -20.53 -7.78 15.31
N ARG A 214 -20.77 -7.23 14.11
CA ARG A 214 -20.81 -7.94 12.83
C ARG A 214 -19.80 -7.32 11.88
N GLN A 215 -18.94 -8.17 11.33
CA GLN A 215 -17.95 -7.79 10.34
C GLN A 215 -18.44 -8.21 8.96
N PHE A 216 -18.11 -7.41 7.94
CA PHE A 216 -18.50 -7.64 6.57
C PHE A 216 -17.25 -7.71 5.72
N VAL A 217 -17.02 -8.85 5.09
CA VAL A 217 -15.83 -9.10 4.26
C VAL A 217 -16.23 -8.98 2.80
N VAL A 218 -15.55 -8.10 2.08
CA VAL A 218 -15.67 -7.93 0.64
C VAL A 218 -14.75 -8.91 -0.05
N ASP A 219 -15.32 -9.81 -0.85
CA ASP A 219 -14.58 -10.72 -1.72
C ASP A 219 -14.65 -10.20 -3.17
N GLN A 220 -13.49 -10.05 -3.81
CA GLN A 220 -13.35 -9.53 -5.17
C GLN A 220 -14.27 -10.24 -6.16
N ALA A 221 -14.52 -11.53 -5.94
CA ALA A 221 -15.36 -12.40 -6.75
C ALA A 221 -16.84 -11.93 -6.87
N GLY A 222 -17.29 -10.98 -6.03
CA GLY A 222 -18.60 -10.35 -6.15
C GLY A 222 -19.52 -10.57 -4.94
N GLU A 223 -19.00 -11.16 -3.86
CA GLU A 223 -19.77 -11.50 -2.67
C GLU A 223 -19.33 -10.67 -1.47
N ILE A 224 -20.29 -10.29 -0.63
CA ILE A 224 -20.04 -9.71 0.70
C ILE A 224 -20.46 -10.76 1.72
N TRP A 225 -19.56 -11.16 2.60
CA TRP A 225 -19.82 -12.16 3.63
C TRP A 225 -20.00 -11.50 4.99
N ILE A 226 -20.88 -12.07 5.83
CA ILE A 226 -20.94 -11.72 7.26
C ILE A 226 -19.96 -12.62 7.99
N LEU A 227 -19.12 -12.01 8.82
CA LEU A 227 -18.20 -12.67 9.73
C LEU A 227 -18.65 -12.39 11.17
N ASP A 228 -19.02 -13.47 11.86
CA ASP A 228 -19.46 -13.49 13.25
C ASP A 228 -18.49 -14.34 14.11
N ASP A 229 -18.73 -14.44 15.42
CA ASP A 229 -17.94 -15.27 16.35
C ASP A 229 -17.82 -16.76 15.95
N ASP A 230 -18.75 -17.28 15.13
CA ASP A 230 -18.77 -18.66 14.65
C ASP A 230 -18.07 -18.83 13.28
N GLY A 231 -17.46 -17.76 12.73
CA GLY A 231 -16.84 -17.70 11.40
C GLY A 231 -17.74 -17.06 10.34
N LEU A 232 -17.47 -17.35 9.06
CA LEU A 232 -18.28 -16.85 7.94
C LEU A 232 -19.70 -17.45 7.97
N ALA A 233 -20.69 -16.62 7.66
CA ALA A 233 -22.07 -17.06 7.50
C ALA A 233 -22.24 -18.05 6.32
N ASP A 234 -23.24 -18.93 6.42
CA ASP A 234 -23.55 -19.94 5.38
C ASP A 234 -23.96 -19.35 4.02
N GLU A 235 -24.41 -18.09 3.99
CA GLU A 235 -24.96 -17.38 2.83
C GLU A 235 -24.38 -15.96 2.81
N PRO A 236 -24.00 -15.42 1.63
CA PRO A 236 -23.47 -14.07 1.54
C PRO A 236 -24.54 -13.03 1.90
N PHE A 237 -24.11 -11.93 2.51
CA PHE A 237 -24.93 -10.76 2.78
C PHE A 237 -25.47 -10.15 1.49
N LEU A 238 -24.61 -10.01 0.47
CA LEU A 238 -24.93 -9.50 -0.87
C LEU A 238 -24.10 -10.27 -1.91
N ASP A 239 -24.71 -10.55 -3.06
CA ASP A 239 -24.04 -11.12 -4.24
C ASP A 239 -24.36 -10.22 -5.46
N VAL A 240 -23.31 -9.65 -6.05
CA VAL A 240 -23.37 -8.81 -7.25
C VAL A 240 -22.70 -9.44 -8.47
N THR A 241 -22.33 -10.72 -8.42
CA THR A 241 -21.61 -11.43 -9.50
C THR A 241 -22.30 -11.27 -10.86
N ASP A 242 -23.65 -11.37 -10.90
CA ASP A 242 -24.45 -11.23 -12.12
C ASP A 242 -24.46 -9.79 -12.72
N ARG A 243 -23.89 -8.81 -12.02
CA ARG A 243 -23.80 -7.39 -12.44
C ARG A 243 -22.41 -7.00 -12.90
N MET A 244 -21.42 -7.84 -12.61
CA MET A 244 -20.03 -7.55 -12.86
C MET A 244 -19.61 -7.95 -14.28
N VAL A 245 -18.49 -7.38 -14.71
CA VAL A 245 -17.72 -7.93 -15.81
C VAL A 245 -17.24 -9.36 -15.46
N GLU A 246 -17.06 -10.20 -16.48
CA GLU A 246 -16.43 -11.51 -16.28
C GLU A 246 -14.96 -11.28 -15.90
N LEU A 247 -14.58 -11.69 -14.70
CA LEU A 247 -13.21 -11.57 -14.23
C LEU A 247 -12.30 -12.53 -14.99
N GLU A 248 -11.09 -12.08 -15.26
CA GLU A 248 -10.04 -12.92 -15.82
C GLU A 248 -9.56 -13.89 -14.73
N GLY A 249 -9.30 -15.14 -15.10
CA GLY A 249 -8.86 -16.17 -14.15
C GLY A 249 -7.39 -16.03 -13.70
N ASP A 250 -6.69 -15.01 -14.21
CA ASP A 250 -5.32 -14.64 -13.85
C ASP A 250 -5.35 -13.33 -13.04
N PHE A 251 -4.31 -12.48 -13.11
CA PHE A 251 -4.32 -11.15 -12.46
C PHE A 251 -5.46 -10.28 -13.02
N ASP A 252 -6.28 -9.73 -12.14
CA ASP A 252 -7.37 -8.82 -12.48
C ASP A 252 -7.58 -7.85 -11.32
N GLU A 253 -7.68 -6.55 -11.59
CA GLU A 253 -8.03 -5.55 -10.57
C GLU A 253 -9.53 -5.22 -10.59
N ARG A 254 -10.30 -5.77 -11.53
CA ARG A 254 -11.75 -5.60 -11.59
C ARG A 254 -12.38 -6.50 -10.53
N GLY A 255 -13.57 -6.14 -10.10
CA GLY A 255 -14.21 -6.90 -9.04
C GLY A 255 -15.27 -6.10 -8.31
N LEU A 256 -15.73 -6.68 -7.21
CA LEU A 256 -16.32 -5.93 -6.10
C LEU A 256 -15.16 -5.45 -5.20
N LEU A 257 -14.93 -4.14 -5.12
CA LEU A 257 -13.70 -3.59 -4.52
C LEU A 257 -13.96 -2.74 -3.27
N GLY A 258 -15.12 -2.09 -3.17
CA GLY A 258 -15.41 -1.15 -2.08
C GLY A 258 -16.72 -1.44 -1.36
N LEU A 259 -16.74 -1.21 -0.05
CA LEU A 259 -17.92 -1.23 0.82
C LEU A 259 -17.85 -0.08 1.83
N ALA A 260 -18.96 0.65 1.99
CA ALA A 260 -19.12 1.61 3.08
C ALA A 260 -20.56 1.60 3.59
N PHE A 261 -20.75 1.54 4.90
CA PHE A 261 -22.06 1.69 5.52
C PHE A 261 -22.40 3.17 5.71
N HIS A 262 -23.67 3.55 5.47
CA HIS A 262 -24.10 4.90 5.77
C HIS A 262 -23.90 5.20 7.27
N PRO A 263 -23.51 6.42 7.68
CA PRO A 263 -23.37 6.79 9.10
C PRO A 263 -24.64 6.65 9.96
N ASP A 264 -25.78 6.37 9.34
CA ASP A 264 -27.09 6.16 9.99
C ASP A 264 -27.62 4.75 9.63
N PHE A 265 -26.74 3.80 9.29
CA PHE A 265 -27.09 2.47 8.80
C PHE A 265 -28.04 1.73 9.76
N GLU A 266 -27.84 1.86 11.08
CA GLU A 266 -28.77 1.31 12.08
C GLU A 266 -30.22 1.76 11.88
N GLU A 267 -30.43 2.98 11.39
CA GLU A 267 -31.76 3.55 11.22
C GLU A 267 -32.30 3.39 9.80
N ASN A 268 -31.44 3.42 8.78
CA ASN A 268 -31.84 3.50 7.38
C ASN A 268 -31.48 2.28 6.53
N GLY A 269 -30.62 1.38 7.03
CA GLY A 269 -30.19 0.18 6.30
C GLY A 269 -29.41 0.45 5.02
N ARG A 270 -28.96 1.68 4.77
CA ARG A 270 -28.28 2.08 3.52
C ARG A 270 -26.79 1.78 3.58
N PHE A 271 -26.27 1.18 2.52
CA PHE A 271 -24.84 0.92 2.35
C PHE A 271 -24.47 1.07 0.88
N PHE A 272 -23.17 1.21 0.62
CA PHE A 272 -22.64 1.56 -0.68
C PHE A 272 -21.57 0.57 -1.08
N VAL A 273 -21.54 0.23 -2.36
CA VAL A 273 -20.55 -0.67 -2.93
C VAL A 273 -19.94 -0.07 -4.20
N ARG A 274 -18.66 -0.38 -4.44
CA ARG A 274 -17.97 -0.09 -5.71
C ARG A 274 -17.66 -1.40 -6.41
N TYR A 275 -18.10 -1.55 -7.65
CA TYR A 275 -17.78 -2.73 -8.47
C TYR A 275 -17.59 -2.39 -9.95
N SER A 276 -16.86 -3.25 -10.67
CA SER A 276 -16.63 -3.15 -12.11
C SER A 276 -17.76 -3.83 -12.89
N ALA A 277 -18.60 -3.04 -13.57
CA ALA A 277 -19.72 -3.52 -14.38
C ALA A 277 -19.37 -3.58 -15.87
N PRO A 278 -20.05 -4.40 -16.70
CA PRO A 278 -19.84 -4.40 -18.14
C PRO A 278 -20.06 -3.01 -18.76
N PRO A 279 -19.34 -2.67 -19.85
CA PRO A 279 -19.44 -1.37 -20.49
C PRO A 279 -20.89 -1.08 -20.94
N THR A 280 -21.37 0.13 -20.64
CA THR A 280 -22.70 0.61 -21.08
C THR A 280 -22.62 1.26 -22.47
N ASP A 281 -23.77 1.66 -23.04
CA ASP A 281 -23.80 2.43 -24.30
C ASP A 281 -23.14 3.83 -24.17
N GLU A 282 -22.86 4.29 -22.95
CA GLU A 282 -22.19 5.57 -22.66
C GLU A 282 -20.67 5.44 -22.60
N VAL A 283 -20.17 4.21 -22.39
CA VAL A 283 -18.74 3.92 -22.41
C VAL A 283 -18.23 3.96 -23.85
N PRO A 284 -17.12 4.67 -24.14
CA PRO A 284 -16.56 4.73 -25.48
C PRO A 284 -16.21 3.35 -26.07
N ASP A 285 -16.35 3.20 -27.39
CA ASP A 285 -15.94 1.97 -28.09
C ASP A 285 -14.44 1.68 -27.84
N GLY A 286 -14.13 0.51 -27.28
CA GLY A 286 -12.76 0.07 -27.01
C GLY A 286 -12.40 0.04 -25.53
N TRP A 287 -13.11 0.81 -24.70
CA TRP A 287 -12.89 0.88 -23.27
C TRP A 287 -13.41 -0.38 -22.57
N ASP A 288 -12.74 -0.75 -21.48
CA ASP A 288 -12.88 -2.07 -20.86
C ASP A 288 -14.21 -2.25 -20.13
N HIS A 289 -14.54 -1.37 -19.18
CA HIS A 289 -15.68 -1.55 -18.29
C HIS A 289 -16.26 -0.23 -17.76
N THR A 290 -17.22 -0.33 -16.85
CA THR A 290 -17.81 0.82 -16.14
C THR A 290 -17.53 0.67 -14.66
N PHE A 291 -16.86 1.65 -14.05
CA PHE A 291 -16.87 1.85 -12.61
C PHE A 291 -18.32 2.11 -12.17
N VAL A 292 -18.83 1.37 -11.18
CA VAL A 292 -20.16 1.63 -10.61
C VAL A 292 -20.04 1.80 -9.10
N LEU A 293 -20.39 2.99 -8.62
CA LEU A 293 -20.77 3.22 -7.23
C LEU A 293 -22.28 3.07 -7.10
N ALA A 294 -22.72 2.13 -6.27
CA ALA A 294 -24.13 1.85 -6.06
C ALA A 294 -24.53 1.90 -4.58
N GLU A 295 -25.74 2.37 -4.32
CA GLU A 295 -26.43 2.31 -3.04
C GLU A 295 -27.33 1.07 -3.00
N PHE A 296 -27.37 0.41 -1.85
CA PHE A 296 -28.28 -0.68 -1.52
C PHE A 296 -28.93 -0.43 -0.16
N GLU A 297 -30.07 -1.06 0.07
CA GLU A 297 -30.79 -1.09 1.34
C GLU A 297 -30.88 -2.53 1.89
N THR A 298 -31.03 -2.67 3.20
CA THR A 298 -31.33 -3.95 3.84
C THR A 298 -32.79 -4.36 3.62
N ALA A 299 -33.03 -5.66 3.56
CA ALA A 299 -34.36 -6.24 3.36
C ALA A 299 -35.22 -6.27 4.63
N ASP A 300 -34.62 -6.00 5.80
CA ASP A 300 -35.23 -6.12 7.12
C ASP A 300 -34.79 -5.01 8.09
N ASP A 301 -35.64 -4.73 9.08
CA ASP A 301 -35.41 -3.69 10.09
C ASP A 301 -34.26 -4.06 11.08
N GLU A 302 -33.79 -5.31 11.06
CA GLU A 302 -32.67 -5.80 11.86
C GLU A 302 -31.32 -5.69 11.10
N ASN A 303 -31.33 -5.18 9.87
CA ASN A 303 -30.18 -5.09 8.97
C ASN A 303 -29.43 -6.43 8.81
N SER A 304 -30.15 -7.55 8.84
CA SER A 304 -29.54 -8.89 8.80
C SER A 304 -29.28 -9.41 7.39
N GLN A 305 -29.97 -8.87 6.39
CA GLN A 305 -29.90 -9.29 4.99
C GLN A 305 -29.96 -8.07 4.06
N ALA A 306 -29.14 -8.03 3.01
CA ALA A 306 -29.28 -7.04 1.95
C ALA A 306 -30.51 -7.33 1.07
N ASP A 307 -31.13 -6.29 0.51
CA ASP A 307 -32.06 -6.45 -0.61
C ASP A 307 -31.30 -6.26 -1.93
N PRO A 308 -30.95 -7.32 -2.67
CA PRO A 308 -30.24 -7.18 -3.95
C PRO A 308 -31.07 -6.47 -5.02
N ASP A 309 -32.40 -6.37 -4.88
CA ASP A 309 -33.26 -5.65 -5.82
C ASP A 309 -33.34 -4.14 -5.52
N SER A 310 -32.70 -3.67 -4.44
CA SER A 310 -32.73 -2.25 -4.01
C SER A 310 -31.71 -1.35 -4.71
N GLU A 311 -30.85 -1.92 -5.55
CA GLU A 311 -29.74 -1.21 -6.21
C GLU A 311 -30.16 0.14 -6.81
N ARG A 312 -29.44 1.19 -6.42
CA ARG A 312 -29.49 2.51 -7.02
C ARG A 312 -28.08 2.95 -7.40
N ARG A 313 -27.78 3.02 -8.69
CA ARG A 313 -26.50 3.54 -9.20
C ARG A 313 -26.38 5.04 -8.90
N ILE A 314 -25.25 5.41 -8.31
CA ILE A 314 -24.95 6.75 -7.81
C ILE A 314 -23.97 7.46 -8.75
N LEU A 315 -22.90 6.79 -9.12
CA LEU A 315 -21.87 7.33 -10.00
C LEU A 315 -21.39 6.22 -10.93
N GLU A 316 -21.28 6.55 -12.22
CA GLU A 316 -20.76 5.65 -13.25
C GLU A 316 -19.63 6.39 -13.97
N ILE A 317 -18.43 5.79 -13.99
CA ILE A 317 -17.25 6.34 -14.66
C ILE A 317 -16.82 5.33 -15.73
N PRO A 318 -16.70 5.72 -17.01
CA PRO A 318 -16.11 4.86 -18.02
C PRO A 318 -14.64 4.56 -17.67
N GLU A 319 -14.25 3.29 -17.70
CA GLU A 319 -12.88 2.85 -17.38
C GLU A 319 -12.19 2.35 -18.65
N PRO A 320 -11.10 2.99 -19.10
CA PRO A 320 -10.48 2.64 -20.37
C PRO A 320 -9.78 1.29 -20.35
N GLN A 321 -9.09 0.93 -19.26
CA GLN A 321 -8.42 -0.36 -19.12
C GLN A 321 -8.98 -1.18 -17.95
N PHE A 322 -8.48 -2.40 -17.80
CA PHE A 322 -8.91 -3.35 -16.76
C PHE A 322 -8.21 -3.15 -15.42
N ASN A 323 -7.19 -2.30 -15.35
CA ASN A 323 -6.37 -2.06 -14.16
C ASN A 323 -6.42 -0.58 -13.72
N HIS A 324 -5.78 -0.27 -12.60
CA HIS A 324 -5.87 0.98 -11.84
C HIS A 324 -7.32 1.36 -11.50
N ASN A 325 -8.06 0.36 -11.07
CA ASN A 325 -9.48 0.49 -10.76
C ASN A 325 -9.73 1.18 -9.41
N SER A 326 -8.71 1.21 -8.55
CA SER A 326 -8.82 1.63 -7.14
C SER A 326 -10.04 1.00 -6.50
N GLY A 327 -10.86 1.75 -5.77
CA GLY A 327 -12.19 1.30 -5.39
C GLY A 327 -12.50 1.39 -3.91
N ALA A 328 -11.55 1.80 -3.08
CA ALA A 328 -11.84 2.13 -1.69
C ALA A 328 -12.82 3.30 -1.60
N ILE A 329 -13.83 3.11 -0.75
CA ILE A 329 -14.86 4.12 -0.44
C ILE A 329 -15.02 4.19 1.07
N THR A 330 -15.19 5.40 1.61
CA THR A 330 -15.39 5.57 3.06
C THR A 330 -16.15 6.85 3.37
N PHE A 331 -16.87 6.86 4.49
CA PHE A 331 -17.48 8.10 4.98
C PHE A 331 -16.47 8.88 5.82
N GLY A 332 -16.28 10.15 5.48
CA GLY A 332 -15.50 11.05 6.29
C GLY A 332 -16.23 11.50 7.56
N PRO A 333 -15.51 12.10 8.52
CA PRO A 333 -16.11 12.64 9.76
C PRO A 333 -17.14 13.75 9.51
N ASP A 334 -17.11 14.36 8.32
CA ASP A 334 -18.07 15.37 7.85
C ASP A 334 -19.40 14.77 7.33
N GLY A 335 -19.50 13.44 7.26
CA GLY A 335 -20.64 12.67 6.77
C GLY A 335 -20.76 12.60 5.26
N CYS A 336 -19.74 13.03 4.51
CA CYS A 336 -19.68 12.90 3.05
C CYS A 336 -19.04 11.56 2.67
N LEU A 337 -19.38 11.02 1.50
CA LEU A 337 -18.75 9.82 0.97
C LEU A 337 -17.52 10.23 0.16
N TYR A 338 -16.37 9.64 0.49
CA TYR A 338 -15.11 9.79 -0.22
C TYR A 338 -14.92 8.55 -1.10
N VAL A 339 -14.56 8.78 -2.37
CA VAL A 339 -14.48 7.75 -3.41
C VAL A 339 -13.14 7.85 -4.10
N ALA A 340 -12.32 6.81 -4.00
CA ALA A 340 -11.04 6.74 -4.69
C ALA A 340 -11.22 6.28 -6.14
N THR A 341 -10.56 6.97 -7.06
CA THR A 341 -10.54 6.65 -8.50
C THR A 341 -9.09 6.62 -8.99
N GLY A 342 -8.70 5.55 -9.69
CA GLY A 342 -7.38 5.48 -10.31
C GLY A 342 -7.37 6.21 -11.65
N ASP A 343 -6.20 6.32 -12.27
CA ASP A 343 -5.96 7.10 -13.49
C ASP A 343 -6.60 6.53 -14.77
N GLY A 344 -7.28 5.38 -14.69
CA GLY A 344 -7.94 4.71 -15.81
C GLY A 344 -7.14 3.53 -16.39
N GLY A 345 -5.93 3.30 -15.88
CA GLY A 345 -5.18 2.07 -16.09
C GLY A 345 -4.46 1.98 -17.42
N GLY A 346 -3.33 1.28 -17.43
CA GLY A 346 -2.31 1.35 -18.47
C GLY A 346 -0.98 1.79 -17.85
N ALA A 347 0.14 1.62 -18.54
CA ALA A 347 1.41 2.09 -17.99
C ALA A 347 1.53 3.61 -18.14
N ASN A 348 2.06 4.27 -17.11
CA ASN A 348 2.51 5.68 -17.13
C ASN A 348 1.43 6.75 -17.35
N ASP A 349 0.13 6.42 -17.19
CA ASP A 349 -0.99 7.37 -17.43
C ASP A 349 -0.99 7.88 -18.89
N VAL A 350 -0.81 6.96 -19.86
CA VAL A 350 -0.79 7.29 -21.30
C VAL A 350 -1.61 6.33 -22.16
N GLY A 351 -1.93 6.76 -23.39
CA GLY A 351 -2.57 5.91 -24.39
C GLY A 351 -4.08 6.05 -24.43
N GLU A 352 -4.79 4.97 -24.79
CA GLU A 352 -6.24 5.02 -24.95
C GLU A 352 -6.92 5.33 -23.61
N GLY A 353 -7.71 6.41 -23.59
CA GLY A 353 -8.46 6.85 -22.42
C GLY A 353 -7.79 7.94 -21.57
N HIS A 354 -6.51 8.23 -21.82
CA HIS A 354 -5.78 9.27 -21.10
C HIS A 354 -5.77 10.58 -21.89
N VAL A 355 -6.01 11.68 -21.20
CA VAL A 355 -6.07 13.03 -21.80
C VAL A 355 -4.69 13.67 -21.86
N GLU A 356 -4.48 14.62 -22.78
CA GLU A 356 -3.29 15.49 -22.71
C GLU A 356 -3.53 16.57 -21.65
N ASP A 357 -2.58 16.78 -20.74
CA ASP A 357 -2.68 17.82 -19.71
C ASP A 357 -1.52 18.84 -19.75
N TRP A 358 -1.43 19.70 -18.73
CA TRP A 358 -0.62 20.92 -18.69
C TRP A 358 0.89 20.68 -18.73
N TYR A 359 1.35 19.49 -18.40
CA TYR A 359 2.78 19.18 -18.31
C TYR A 359 3.28 18.52 -19.60
N ASP A 360 3.73 19.34 -20.57
CA ASP A 360 4.32 18.89 -21.85
C ASP A 360 5.50 17.90 -21.70
N GLY A 361 6.08 17.75 -20.50
CA GLY A 361 7.18 16.83 -20.23
C GLY A 361 6.77 15.36 -20.21
N ASN A 362 5.49 15.08 -19.95
CA ASN A 362 4.90 13.75 -19.98
C ASN A 362 3.74 13.70 -20.97
N GLU A 363 3.58 12.55 -21.62
CA GLU A 363 2.37 12.26 -22.38
C GLU A 363 1.24 11.90 -21.40
N GLY A 364 -0.01 12.07 -21.82
CA GLY A 364 -1.19 11.74 -21.00
C GLY A 364 -1.39 12.68 -19.80
N GLY A 365 -2.05 12.20 -18.75
CA GLY A 365 -2.28 13.00 -17.54
C GLY A 365 -3.69 12.98 -16.96
N ASN A 366 -4.38 11.85 -16.92
CA ASN A 366 -5.62 11.74 -16.14
C ASN A 366 -5.39 12.06 -14.66
N GLY A 367 -4.22 11.72 -14.11
CA GLY A 367 -3.85 12.12 -12.74
C GLY A 367 -3.82 13.64 -12.53
N GLN A 368 -3.50 14.42 -13.55
CA GLN A 368 -3.42 15.89 -13.43
C GLN A 368 -4.69 16.62 -13.93
N ASP A 369 -5.53 15.95 -14.73
CA ASP A 369 -6.74 16.50 -15.30
C ASP A 369 -7.89 16.51 -14.29
N THR A 370 -8.51 17.69 -14.17
CA THR A 370 -9.68 17.88 -13.32
C THR A 370 -10.91 18.32 -14.11
N SER A 371 -10.84 18.27 -15.45
CA SER A 371 -11.78 18.98 -16.32
C SER A 371 -12.55 18.09 -17.30
N GLU A 372 -11.97 16.96 -17.72
CA GLU A 372 -12.57 16.09 -18.73
C GLU A 372 -13.10 14.78 -18.15
N ASN A 373 -12.51 14.28 -17.06
CA ASN A 373 -12.88 13.01 -16.44
C ASN A 373 -12.66 12.98 -14.91
N LEU A 374 -13.15 11.92 -14.25
CA LEU A 374 -13.11 11.73 -12.79
C LEU A 374 -12.08 10.68 -12.35
N LEU A 375 -10.99 10.51 -13.10
CA LEU A 375 -9.93 9.53 -12.85
C LEU A 375 -8.74 10.18 -12.12
N GLY A 376 -7.94 9.39 -11.41
CA GLY A 376 -6.68 9.82 -10.79
C GLY A 376 -6.83 10.72 -9.55
N GLY A 377 -7.82 10.45 -8.69
CA GLY A 377 -8.10 11.30 -7.55
C GLY A 377 -8.98 10.72 -6.45
N ILE A 378 -9.33 11.61 -5.51
CA ILE A 378 -10.33 11.35 -4.47
C ILE A 378 -11.51 12.28 -4.71
N LEU A 379 -12.69 11.71 -4.91
CA LEU A 379 -13.95 12.44 -5.03
C LEU A 379 -14.63 12.56 -3.66
N ARG A 380 -15.40 13.63 -3.44
CA ARG A 380 -16.20 13.83 -2.23
C ARG A 380 -17.61 14.28 -2.58
N ILE A 381 -18.60 13.45 -2.24
CA ILE A 381 -20.01 13.66 -2.61
C ILE A 381 -20.96 13.60 -1.41
N ASP A 382 -22.06 14.35 -1.47
CA ASP A 382 -23.17 14.29 -0.51
C ASP A 382 -24.24 13.29 -0.98
N ILE A 383 -24.28 12.13 -0.34
CA ILE A 383 -25.23 11.06 -0.67
C ILE A 383 -26.62 11.22 -0.02
N ASN A 384 -26.80 12.25 0.81
CA ASN A 384 -28.05 12.54 1.50
C ASN A 384 -28.95 13.52 0.76
N SER A 385 -28.44 14.12 -0.32
CA SER A 385 -29.11 15.17 -1.07
C SER A 385 -29.11 14.83 -2.56
N GLU A 386 -30.21 15.15 -3.24
CA GLU A 386 -30.22 15.13 -4.71
C GLU A 386 -29.49 16.36 -5.24
N GLY A 387 -28.67 16.17 -6.27
CA GLY A 387 -27.94 17.23 -6.95
C GLY A 387 -28.78 17.95 -8.00
N GLU A 388 -28.09 18.75 -8.81
CA GLU A 388 -28.71 19.40 -9.96
C GLU A 388 -29.09 18.37 -11.04
N ASP A 389 -30.04 18.73 -11.90
CA ASP A 389 -30.50 17.90 -13.04
C ASP A 389 -30.92 16.44 -12.73
N GLY A 390 -31.21 16.14 -11.46
CA GLY A 390 -31.64 14.82 -11.02
C GLY A 390 -30.49 13.88 -10.66
N GLN A 391 -29.27 14.42 -10.49
CA GLN A 391 -28.11 13.65 -10.02
C GLN A 391 -28.43 12.99 -8.67
N PRO A 392 -28.05 11.71 -8.48
CA PRO A 392 -28.44 10.95 -7.30
C PRO A 392 -27.70 11.34 -6.02
N TYR A 393 -26.71 12.22 -6.13
CA TYR A 393 -25.94 12.84 -5.05
C TYR A 393 -25.84 14.36 -5.31
N ALA A 394 -25.51 15.13 -4.27
CA ALA A 394 -25.18 16.55 -4.40
C ALA A 394 -23.68 16.80 -4.23
N ILE A 395 -23.22 17.91 -4.78
CA ILE A 395 -21.86 18.42 -4.58
C ILE A 395 -21.82 19.25 -3.30
N PRO A 396 -20.92 18.95 -2.34
CA PRO A 396 -20.69 19.82 -1.19
C PRO A 396 -20.18 21.21 -1.61
N GLU A 397 -20.81 22.28 -1.10
CA GLU A 397 -20.43 23.68 -1.42
C GLU A 397 -18.97 24.04 -1.04
N ASP A 398 -18.33 23.23 -0.21
CA ASP A 398 -16.95 23.40 0.27
C ASP A 398 -15.93 22.51 -0.47
N ASN A 399 -16.32 21.81 -1.54
CA ASN A 399 -15.36 21.15 -2.42
C ASN A 399 -14.46 22.19 -3.11
N PRO A 400 -13.16 21.89 -3.33
CA PRO A 400 -12.16 22.85 -3.78
C PRO A 400 -12.41 23.44 -5.18
N LEU A 401 -13.07 22.70 -6.06
CA LEU A 401 -13.23 23.09 -7.48
C LEU A 401 -14.58 23.73 -7.82
N VAL A 402 -15.55 23.79 -6.88
CA VAL A 402 -16.94 24.28 -7.10
C VAL A 402 -17.03 25.68 -7.73
N ASP A 403 -16.06 26.54 -7.44
CA ASP A 403 -16.02 27.92 -7.94
C ASP A 403 -15.00 28.12 -9.08
N MET A 404 -14.40 27.04 -9.60
CA MET A 404 -13.42 27.07 -10.68
C MET A 404 -14.07 26.72 -12.03
N ASP A 405 -14.16 27.74 -12.90
CA ASP A 405 -14.77 27.58 -14.24
C ASP A 405 -14.03 26.52 -15.06
N GLY A 406 -14.71 25.42 -15.39
CA GLY A 406 -14.21 24.39 -16.30
C GLY A 406 -13.67 23.13 -15.62
N GLU A 407 -13.66 23.09 -14.29
CA GLU A 407 -13.29 21.92 -13.51
C GLU A 407 -14.53 21.12 -13.08
N LEU A 408 -14.32 19.86 -12.68
CA LEU A 408 -15.34 18.97 -12.15
C LEU A 408 -15.44 19.13 -10.63
N ASP A 409 -16.64 19.41 -10.13
CA ASP A 409 -16.86 19.83 -8.76
C ASP A 409 -16.74 18.68 -7.73
N GLU A 410 -16.75 17.43 -8.19
CA GLU A 410 -16.65 16.22 -7.38
C GLU A 410 -15.29 16.06 -6.68
N TYR A 411 -14.22 16.60 -7.26
CA TYR A 411 -12.87 16.40 -6.74
C TYR A 411 -12.67 17.01 -5.35
N TRP A 412 -12.13 16.19 -4.44
CA TRP A 412 -11.51 16.61 -3.20
C TRP A 412 -10.00 16.77 -3.35
N ALA A 413 -9.37 15.88 -4.10
CA ALA A 413 -7.94 15.85 -4.40
C ALA A 413 -7.69 15.09 -5.72
N TRP A 414 -6.57 15.35 -6.36
CA TRP A 414 -6.14 14.74 -7.63
C TRP A 414 -4.62 14.54 -7.65
N GLY A 415 -4.07 14.01 -8.73
CA GLY A 415 -2.64 13.71 -8.85
C GLY A 415 -2.28 12.36 -8.24
N LEU A 416 -3.20 11.40 -8.25
CA LEU A 416 -3.00 10.05 -7.73
C LEU A 416 -3.01 9.03 -8.87
N ARG A 417 -2.32 7.90 -8.69
CA ARG A 417 -2.20 6.86 -9.73
C ARG A 417 -3.26 5.78 -9.57
N ASN A 418 -3.20 5.04 -8.47
CA ASN A 418 -4.12 3.98 -8.10
C ASN A 418 -4.30 3.97 -6.57
N PRO A 419 -5.08 4.91 -6.01
CA PRO A 419 -5.36 5.00 -4.57
C PRO A 419 -6.16 3.78 -4.08
N TRP A 420 -5.45 2.72 -3.70
CA TRP A 420 -6.02 1.41 -3.38
C TRP A 420 -6.66 1.37 -2.00
N GLY A 421 -6.03 1.97 -0.99
CA GLY A 421 -6.52 1.99 0.38
C GLY A 421 -6.71 3.42 0.90
N ILE A 422 -7.87 3.72 1.48
CA ILE A 422 -8.14 5.02 2.11
C ILE A 422 -8.68 4.83 3.53
N SER A 423 -8.20 5.62 4.49
CA SER A 423 -8.68 5.61 5.87
C SER A 423 -8.63 6.99 6.51
N PHE A 424 -9.59 7.26 7.39
CA PHE A 424 -9.56 8.43 8.26
C PHE A 424 -8.97 8.06 9.61
N THR A 425 -8.12 8.94 10.15
CA THR A 425 -7.72 8.90 11.57
C THR A 425 -8.84 9.41 12.45
N ASP A 426 -8.77 9.14 13.76
CA ASP A 426 -9.75 9.62 14.74
C ASP A 426 -9.86 11.16 14.79
N ASP A 427 -8.78 11.87 14.47
CA ASP A 427 -8.76 13.34 14.35
C ASP A 427 -9.34 13.85 13.03
N GLY A 428 -9.63 12.94 12.09
CA GLY A 428 -10.24 13.24 10.79
C GLY A 428 -9.25 13.53 9.68
N GLU A 429 -7.99 13.12 9.83
CA GLU A 429 -7.00 13.21 8.76
C GLU A 429 -7.16 12.03 7.79
N LEU A 430 -7.08 12.29 6.48
CA LEU A 430 -7.24 11.26 5.45
C LEU A 430 -5.88 10.74 5.01
N LEU A 431 -5.63 9.45 5.18
CA LEU A 431 -4.45 8.75 4.67
C LEU A 431 -4.86 7.87 3.47
N VAL A 432 -4.08 7.93 2.39
CA VAL A 432 -4.33 7.23 1.14
C VAL A 432 -3.09 6.49 0.68
N ALA A 433 -3.13 5.16 0.67
CA ALA A 433 -2.11 4.33 0.05
C ALA A 433 -2.31 4.34 -1.47
N ASP A 434 -1.32 4.85 -2.20
CA ASP A 434 -1.35 5.02 -3.65
C ASP A 434 -0.25 4.19 -4.30
N VAL A 435 -0.65 3.27 -5.19
CA VAL A 435 0.25 2.28 -5.78
C VAL A 435 1.12 2.93 -6.87
N GLY A 436 2.43 2.75 -6.74
CA GLY A 436 3.46 3.28 -7.62
C GLY A 436 3.50 2.66 -9.02
N GLN A 437 4.33 3.22 -9.90
CA GLN A 437 4.53 2.72 -11.27
C GLN A 437 5.76 1.82 -11.38
N ALA A 438 6.93 2.33 -11.01
CA ALA A 438 8.22 1.70 -11.28
C ALA A 438 9.25 1.89 -10.15
N LEU A 439 9.11 2.95 -9.35
CA LEU A 439 10.17 3.40 -8.46
C LEU A 439 9.74 3.37 -6.99
N PHE A 440 8.55 3.86 -6.66
CA PHE A 440 8.16 4.10 -5.26
C PHE A 440 6.70 3.79 -4.97
N GLU A 441 6.47 3.14 -3.83
CA GLU A 441 5.15 3.04 -3.21
C GLU A 441 4.93 4.17 -2.21
N THR A 442 3.67 4.61 -2.03
CA THR A 442 3.40 5.81 -1.22
C THR A 442 2.15 5.73 -0.34
N VAL A 443 2.18 6.47 0.77
CA VAL A 443 0.98 6.88 1.51
C VAL A 443 0.93 8.39 1.60
N ASN A 444 -0.16 8.97 1.13
CA ASN A 444 -0.41 10.40 1.07
C ASN A 444 -1.30 10.86 2.23
N HIS A 445 -0.95 11.99 2.86
CA HIS A 445 -1.88 12.74 3.73
C HIS A 445 -2.74 13.65 2.85
N VAL A 446 -3.97 13.22 2.59
CA VAL A 446 -4.83 13.84 1.59
C VAL A 446 -5.66 15.00 2.15
N GLU A 447 -5.29 16.23 1.77
CA GLU A 447 -6.02 17.45 2.08
C GLU A 447 -6.88 17.97 0.91
N ALA A 448 -7.88 18.80 1.24
CA ALA A 448 -8.74 19.49 0.28
C ALA A 448 -7.94 20.30 -0.74
N GLY A 449 -8.16 20.05 -2.03
CA GLY A 449 -7.49 20.72 -3.15
C GLY A 449 -6.01 20.34 -3.27
N GLY A 450 -5.59 19.22 -2.69
CA GLY A 450 -4.24 18.69 -2.85
C GLY A 450 -4.04 18.06 -4.22
N ASN A 451 -2.88 18.36 -4.82
CA ASN A 451 -2.37 17.72 -6.02
C ASN A 451 -1.15 16.86 -5.65
N TYR A 452 -1.26 15.53 -5.76
CA TYR A 452 -0.22 14.57 -5.34
C TYR A 452 0.78 14.23 -6.45
N GLY A 453 0.71 14.96 -7.56
CA GLY A 453 1.79 15.05 -8.53
C GLY A 453 1.80 13.99 -9.60
N TRP A 454 1.08 12.86 -9.50
CA TRP A 454 1.05 11.88 -10.60
C TRP A 454 0.42 12.47 -11.87
N ASN A 455 0.98 12.33 -13.07
CA ASN A 455 2.19 11.58 -13.45
C ASN A 455 3.46 12.44 -13.59
N VAL A 456 3.55 13.61 -12.96
CA VAL A 456 4.77 14.44 -12.90
C VAL A 456 5.75 13.94 -11.85
N TRP A 457 5.24 13.47 -10.70
CA TRP A 457 5.98 12.86 -9.60
C TRP A 457 5.59 11.41 -9.39
N GLU A 458 6.53 10.62 -8.89
CA GLU A 458 6.32 9.31 -8.26
C GLU A 458 7.00 9.35 -6.88
N GLY A 459 6.22 9.37 -5.80
CA GLY A 459 6.71 9.72 -4.48
C GLY A 459 7.19 11.17 -4.41
N THR A 460 8.34 11.40 -3.78
CA THR A 460 9.03 12.70 -3.78
C THR A 460 9.93 12.95 -4.99
N HIS A 461 9.90 12.04 -5.97
CA HIS A 461 10.80 12.01 -7.12
C HIS A 461 10.11 12.41 -8.41
N CYS A 462 10.88 12.93 -9.36
CA CYS A 462 10.38 13.20 -10.70
C CYS A 462 10.00 11.90 -11.42
N PHE A 463 9.02 11.98 -12.30
CA PHE A 463 8.61 10.87 -13.17
C PHE A 463 8.73 11.25 -14.65
N SER A 464 8.99 10.25 -15.49
CA SER A 464 8.98 10.40 -16.95
C SER A 464 8.25 9.26 -17.64
N THR A 465 7.27 9.59 -18.49
CA THR A 465 6.60 8.57 -19.32
C THR A 465 7.53 7.99 -20.39
N GLU A 466 8.57 8.72 -20.82
CA GLU A 466 9.58 8.25 -21.79
C GLU A 466 10.63 7.34 -21.14
N SER A 467 10.94 7.55 -19.86
CA SER A 467 11.97 6.83 -19.12
C SER A 467 11.56 6.61 -17.65
N PRO A 468 10.58 5.73 -17.40
CA PRO A 468 10.01 5.53 -16.05
C PRO A 468 11.04 4.99 -15.05
N ASP A 469 12.00 4.17 -15.49
CA ASP A 469 13.06 3.62 -14.63
C ASP A 469 14.28 4.55 -14.47
N ASP A 470 14.35 5.65 -15.22
CA ASP A 470 15.47 6.61 -15.22
C ASP A 470 14.93 8.03 -15.38
N PRO A 471 14.21 8.54 -14.36
CA PRO A 471 13.55 9.82 -14.46
C PRO A 471 14.55 10.99 -14.50
N PRO A 472 14.15 12.16 -15.04
CA PRO A 472 15.00 13.34 -15.04
C PRO A 472 15.30 13.83 -13.62
N GLU A 473 16.47 14.45 -13.43
CA GLU A 473 16.86 15.07 -12.14
C GLU A 473 15.92 16.22 -11.71
N ASP A 474 15.30 16.90 -12.69
CA ASP A 474 14.49 18.11 -12.46
C ASP A 474 13.09 17.96 -13.08
N CYS A 475 12.08 18.32 -12.30
CA CYS A 475 10.68 18.46 -12.68
C CYS A 475 10.05 19.62 -11.89
N PRO A 476 8.86 20.12 -12.29
CA PRO A 476 8.16 21.16 -11.55
C PRO A 476 7.74 20.69 -10.15
N ALA A 477 7.70 21.63 -9.20
CA ALA A 477 7.11 21.42 -7.86
C ALA A 477 5.78 22.15 -7.66
N GLU A 478 5.34 22.87 -8.68
CA GLU A 478 4.06 23.57 -8.73
C GLU A 478 3.61 23.61 -10.20
N THR A 479 2.30 23.65 -10.40
CA THR A 479 1.73 23.84 -11.74
C THR A 479 2.05 25.25 -12.26
N PRO A 480 1.97 25.49 -13.58
CA PRO A 480 2.04 26.84 -14.12
C PRO A 480 0.97 27.75 -13.51
N SER A 481 1.25 29.05 -13.37
CA SER A 481 0.33 30.01 -12.73
C SER A 481 -1.06 30.13 -13.37
N ASP A 482 -1.20 29.68 -14.61
CA ASP A 482 -2.45 29.63 -15.39
C ASP A 482 -3.22 28.31 -15.24
N VAL A 483 -2.62 27.29 -14.61
CA VAL A 483 -3.25 26.02 -14.24
C VAL A 483 -3.61 26.10 -12.76
N ARG A 484 -4.92 26.23 -12.46
CA ARG A 484 -5.45 26.29 -11.09
C ARG A 484 -4.74 27.28 -10.14
N GLY A 485 -4.08 28.29 -10.70
CA GLY A 485 -3.39 29.35 -9.95
C GLY A 485 -1.95 29.05 -9.52
N GLY A 486 -1.32 28.01 -10.07
CA GLY A 486 0.04 27.59 -9.71
C GLY A 486 0.07 26.88 -8.36
N GLU A 487 -0.74 25.83 -8.23
CA GLU A 487 -0.82 25.04 -7.01
C GLU A 487 0.46 24.22 -6.79
N PRO A 488 0.91 24.05 -5.54
CA PRO A 488 2.04 23.19 -5.24
C PRO A 488 1.67 21.72 -5.43
N LEU A 489 2.62 20.94 -5.94
CA LEU A 489 2.58 19.48 -5.86
C LEU A 489 2.95 19.06 -4.43
N ARG A 490 2.30 18.01 -3.94
CA ARG A 490 2.41 17.53 -2.55
C ARG A 490 2.99 16.13 -2.55
N GLY A 491 4.05 15.94 -1.78
CA GLY A 491 4.67 14.62 -1.60
C GLY A 491 3.93 13.80 -0.53
N PRO A 492 4.24 12.50 -0.46
CA PRO A 492 3.63 11.59 0.50
C PRO A 492 4.19 11.79 1.92
N VAL A 493 3.50 11.20 2.91
CA VAL A 493 4.01 11.10 4.29
C VAL A 493 4.79 9.81 4.54
N ILE A 494 4.59 8.78 3.71
CA ILE A 494 5.34 7.52 3.71
C ILE A 494 5.72 7.23 2.26
N GLU A 495 6.98 6.89 2.01
CA GLU A 495 7.41 6.33 0.73
C GLU A 495 8.48 5.26 0.94
N TYR A 496 8.50 4.26 0.06
CA TYR A 496 9.57 3.28 0.01
C TYR A 496 9.84 2.84 -1.43
N PRO A 497 11.11 2.60 -1.80
CA PRO A 497 11.46 2.27 -3.16
C PRO A 497 11.09 0.81 -3.50
N HIS A 498 10.98 0.52 -4.78
CA HIS A 498 10.89 -0.85 -5.29
C HIS A 498 12.22 -1.60 -5.11
N GLN A 499 13.36 -0.92 -5.24
CA GLN A 499 14.69 -1.53 -5.12
C GLN A 499 15.60 -0.77 -4.13
N ALA A 500 16.47 -1.50 -3.42
CA ALA A 500 17.30 -0.94 -2.36
C ALA A 500 18.37 0.07 -2.85
N ASP A 501 18.81 -0.03 -4.09
CA ASP A 501 19.73 0.94 -4.67
C ASP A 501 19.02 2.22 -5.12
N MET A 502 17.73 2.15 -5.48
CA MET A 502 16.90 3.34 -5.75
C MET A 502 16.78 4.25 -4.53
N GLY A 503 16.67 3.67 -3.33
CA GLY A 503 16.68 4.44 -2.07
C GLY A 503 17.96 5.25 -1.82
N ARG A 504 19.05 5.00 -2.58
CA ARG A 504 20.30 5.77 -2.51
C ARG A 504 20.38 6.93 -3.50
N TYR A 505 19.50 7.00 -4.50
CA TYR A 505 19.52 8.08 -5.50
C TYR A 505 18.95 9.41 -4.94
N GLY A 506 18.28 9.38 -3.78
CA GLY A 506 17.73 10.56 -3.11
C GLY A 506 18.74 11.45 -2.38
N ASP A 507 19.94 10.97 -2.03
CA ASP A 507 20.93 11.75 -1.27
C ASP A 507 22.23 11.98 -2.07
N GLY A 508 22.19 12.95 -2.98
CA GLY A 508 23.38 13.67 -3.43
C GLY A 508 24.29 12.98 -4.46
N ALA A 509 23.77 12.60 -5.63
CA ALA A 509 24.60 12.20 -6.78
C ALA A 509 25.23 13.41 -7.52
N ALA A 510 26.01 14.23 -6.80
CA ALA A 510 26.94 15.18 -7.41
C ALA A 510 28.38 14.67 -7.28
N GLN A 511 28.80 13.71 -8.14
CA GLN A 511 30.19 13.55 -8.61
C GLN A 511 30.40 12.33 -9.52
N ASN A 512 30.44 12.55 -10.84
CA ASN A 512 31.69 12.51 -11.61
C ASN A 512 31.41 12.65 -13.12
N GLY A 513 31.56 13.88 -13.62
CA GLY A 513 31.95 14.07 -15.01
C GLY A 513 33.41 13.68 -15.19
N ASP A 514 33.69 12.77 -16.13
CA ASP A 514 34.76 12.89 -17.13
C ASP A 514 34.96 11.55 -17.87
N ALA A 515 34.36 11.39 -19.06
CA ALA A 515 34.93 10.55 -20.11
C ALA A 515 34.56 11.09 -21.51
N GLU A 516 35.45 11.91 -22.05
CA GLU A 516 35.41 12.35 -23.45
C GLU A 516 35.57 11.18 -24.46
N ASN A 517 34.80 11.27 -25.55
CA ASN A 517 35.11 10.91 -26.95
C ASN A 517 35.48 9.45 -27.32
N GLY A 518 34.58 8.84 -28.09
CA GLY A 518 34.87 7.73 -29.00
C GLY A 518 33.98 7.76 -30.26
N ASP A 519 34.39 8.53 -31.26
CA ASP A 519 33.90 8.55 -32.65
C ASP A 519 34.12 7.21 -33.38
N ASP A 520 33.05 6.56 -33.83
CA ASP A 520 32.96 5.77 -35.07
C ASP A 520 31.44 5.56 -35.33
N GLY A 521 30.82 5.90 -36.45
CA GLY A 521 31.30 5.92 -37.82
C GLY A 521 30.23 5.27 -38.72
N GLY A 522 29.11 5.97 -38.91
CA GLY A 522 28.18 5.98 -40.06
C GLY A 522 27.78 4.70 -40.82
N ASN A 523 26.47 4.54 -41.01
CA ASN A 523 25.78 4.38 -42.32
C ASN A 523 24.27 4.38 -42.02
N GLY A 524 23.42 5.32 -42.44
CA GLY A 524 23.26 5.83 -43.79
C GLY A 524 22.34 4.93 -44.61
N ASN A 525 21.01 5.08 -44.47
CA ASN A 525 20.09 5.09 -45.63
C ASN A 525 18.71 5.67 -45.27
N GLU A 526 18.46 6.89 -45.75
CA GLU A 526 17.12 7.45 -45.95
C GLU A 526 16.34 6.64 -47.00
N THR A 527 15.01 6.62 -46.91
CA THR A 527 14.09 7.08 -47.99
C THR A 527 12.62 7.02 -47.55
N ASP A 528 12.00 8.20 -47.43
CA ASP A 528 10.75 8.67 -48.05
C ASP A 528 9.54 7.71 -48.28
N ALA A 529 8.45 8.05 -47.58
CA ALA A 529 7.20 8.63 -48.10
C ALA A 529 6.18 7.82 -48.95
N ASP A 530 4.92 8.04 -48.53
CA ASP A 530 3.67 8.20 -49.30
C ASP A 530 2.80 6.98 -49.73
N ALA A 531 1.61 6.98 -49.12
CA ALA A 531 0.27 7.00 -49.75
C ALA A 531 -0.38 5.69 -50.27
N ASP A 532 -1.47 5.33 -49.57
CA ASP A 532 -2.85 5.24 -50.04
C ASP A 532 -3.17 4.30 -51.23
N THR A 533 -3.98 3.25 -50.99
CA THR A 533 -5.20 2.98 -51.76
C THR A 533 -6.08 1.88 -51.16
N ASP A 534 -7.32 2.29 -50.94
CA ASP A 534 -8.60 1.57 -50.78
C ASP A 534 -8.87 0.40 -51.76
N THR A 535 -9.47 -0.71 -51.28
CA THR A 535 -10.59 -1.42 -51.96
C THR A 535 -11.28 -2.45 -51.05
N ASP A 536 -12.60 -2.25 -50.87
CA ASP A 536 -13.62 -3.15 -50.31
C ASP A 536 -13.65 -4.59 -50.88
N THR A 537 -13.92 -5.60 -50.04
CA THR A 537 -15.11 -6.50 -50.19
C THR A 537 -15.40 -7.42 -48.98
N GLU A 538 -16.59 -7.21 -48.40
CA GLU A 538 -17.53 -8.13 -47.70
C GLU A 538 -17.10 -9.50 -47.11
N ASN A 539 -17.29 -9.59 -45.78
CA ASN A 539 -18.20 -10.49 -45.03
C ASN A 539 -17.97 -12.02 -44.99
N GLY A 540 -17.75 -12.56 -43.77
CA GLY A 540 -17.81 -14.00 -43.49
C GLY A 540 -17.30 -14.42 -42.10
N ASN A 541 -18.17 -14.32 -41.09
CA ASN A 541 -18.09 -14.90 -39.74
C ASN A 541 -17.55 -16.36 -39.68
N GLY A 542 -16.73 -16.68 -38.67
CA GLY A 542 -16.35 -18.06 -38.34
C GLY A 542 -15.16 -18.23 -37.38
N ASN A 543 -15.41 -18.00 -36.09
CA ASN A 543 -14.81 -18.55 -34.86
C ASN A 543 -13.63 -19.56 -34.94
N GLY A 544 -12.59 -19.36 -34.09
CA GLY A 544 -11.71 -20.42 -33.61
C GLY A 544 -10.31 -19.99 -33.11
N ASN A 545 -10.18 -19.86 -31.78
CA ASN A 545 -9.02 -19.98 -30.87
C ASN A 545 -7.57 -19.86 -31.37
N GLY A 546 -6.80 -19.08 -30.61
CA GLY A 546 -5.37 -19.20 -30.30
C GLY A 546 -5.02 -18.01 -29.40
N GLU A 547 -4.98 -18.20 -28.07
CA GLU A 547 -3.73 -18.36 -27.30
C GLU A 547 -2.85 -17.11 -27.42
N ASP A 548 -3.02 -16.16 -26.51
CA ASP A 548 -1.94 -15.27 -26.09
C ASP A 548 -1.88 -15.34 -24.56
N THR A 549 -0.95 -16.18 -24.10
CA THR A 549 -0.48 -16.30 -22.73
C THR A 549 0.45 -15.14 -22.45
N ASN A 550 0.16 -14.29 -21.47
CA ASN A 550 1.17 -13.36 -20.96
C ASN A 550 1.90 -14.03 -19.80
N ALA A 551 2.79 -14.95 -20.17
CA ALA A 551 3.87 -15.39 -19.32
C ALA A 551 5.13 -14.61 -19.74
N THR A 552 5.77 -14.02 -18.74
CA THR A 552 7.21 -13.84 -18.60
C THR A 552 8.11 -14.54 -19.64
N GLU A 553 9.19 -13.83 -19.99
CA GLU A 553 10.42 -14.26 -20.68
C GLU A 553 10.47 -14.14 -22.21
N ASP A 554 11.17 -13.11 -22.69
CA ASP A 554 12.34 -13.29 -23.57
C ASP A 554 13.11 -11.95 -23.73
N ALA A 555 13.88 -11.60 -22.70
CA ALA A 555 15.07 -10.74 -22.88
C ALA A 555 16.26 -11.69 -23.14
N GLU A 556 16.64 -11.84 -24.42
CA GLU A 556 17.84 -12.60 -24.77
C GLU A 556 19.11 -11.94 -24.20
N GLU A 557 19.87 -12.74 -23.44
CA GLU A 557 21.18 -12.48 -22.83
C GLU A 557 22.06 -11.43 -23.52
N THR A 558 22.25 -10.30 -22.83
CA THR A 558 23.58 -9.72 -22.65
C THR A 558 23.91 -9.84 -21.16
N SER A 559 24.81 -10.75 -20.83
CA SER A 559 25.35 -10.89 -19.48
C SER A 559 26.08 -9.60 -19.09
N ASP A 560 25.39 -8.71 -18.40
CA ASP A 560 26.00 -7.74 -17.50
C ASP A 560 25.84 -8.24 -16.07
N ASP A 561 26.90 -8.00 -15.32
CA ASP A 561 27.20 -8.46 -13.97
C ASP A 561 26.45 -7.55 -12.98
N THR A 562 25.18 -7.85 -12.68
CA THR A 562 24.46 -7.22 -11.57
C THR A 562 24.38 -8.24 -10.43
N GLY A 563 25.14 -8.01 -9.35
CA GLY A 563 24.86 -8.70 -8.09
C GLY A 563 23.41 -8.42 -7.69
N ASP A 564 22.73 -9.42 -7.13
CA ASP A 564 21.31 -9.37 -6.82
C ASP A 564 20.97 -8.11 -6.00
N ILE A 565 20.28 -7.15 -6.62
CA ILE A 565 19.77 -5.93 -5.96
C ILE A 565 18.54 -6.36 -5.14
N GLU A 566 18.47 -5.94 -3.88
CA GLU A 566 17.37 -6.28 -2.99
C GLU A 566 16.07 -5.57 -3.41
N GLN A 567 15.02 -6.34 -3.71
CA GLN A 567 13.65 -5.86 -3.90
C GLN A 567 13.03 -5.49 -2.54
N ILE A 568 12.40 -4.32 -2.46
CA ILE A 568 11.76 -3.80 -1.24
C ILE A 568 10.23 -3.75 -1.42
N GLY A 569 9.73 -2.99 -2.39
CA GLY A 569 8.30 -2.81 -2.63
C GLY A 569 7.83 -3.36 -3.97
N VAL A 570 6.55 -3.72 -4.08
CA VAL A 570 5.91 -4.15 -5.33
C VAL A 570 4.57 -3.45 -5.54
N SER A 571 3.70 -3.48 -4.53
CA SER A 571 2.39 -2.84 -4.60
C SER A 571 1.81 -2.66 -3.20
N ILE A 572 1.63 -1.42 -2.75
CA ILE A 572 1.04 -1.11 -1.45
C ILE A 572 -0.45 -1.47 -1.41
N THR A 573 -0.91 -2.05 -0.31
CA THR A 573 -2.28 -2.63 -0.21
C THR A 573 -3.22 -1.88 0.74
N GLY A 574 -2.77 -0.75 1.30
CA GLY A 574 -3.54 0.05 2.25
C GLY A 574 -3.21 -0.26 3.70
N GLY A 575 -3.96 0.36 4.61
CA GLY A 575 -3.68 0.32 6.03
C GLY A 575 -4.53 1.29 6.85
N TYR A 576 -4.36 1.23 8.17
CA TYR A 576 -5.07 2.06 9.15
C TYR A 576 -4.13 2.52 10.26
N MET A 577 -4.49 3.63 10.91
CA MET A 577 -3.95 3.93 12.24
C MET A 577 -4.44 2.87 13.23
N TYR A 578 -3.52 2.19 13.92
CA TYR A 578 -3.85 1.16 14.90
C TYR A 578 -4.23 1.78 16.25
N GLU A 579 -5.42 1.42 16.73
CA GLU A 579 -6.06 1.96 17.94
C GLU A 579 -6.71 0.85 18.80
N GLY A 580 -6.44 -0.42 18.48
CA GLY A 580 -7.08 -1.58 19.13
C GLY A 580 -6.64 -1.79 20.58
N GLY A 581 -5.42 -1.40 20.90
CA GLY A 581 -4.85 -1.57 22.24
C GLY A 581 -4.51 -3.00 22.65
N SER A 582 -4.87 -4.04 21.88
CA SER A 582 -4.42 -5.42 22.11
C SER A 582 -2.92 -5.58 21.88
N VAL A 583 -2.38 -4.94 20.85
CA VAL A 583 -0.94 -4.91 20.56
C VAL A 583 -0.38 -3.52 20.83
N SER A 584 0.03 -3.27 22.07
CA SER A 584 0.46 -1.94 22.52
C SER A 584 1.65 -1.33 21.77
N GLU A 585 2.44 -2.14 21.06
CA GLU A 585 3.58 -1.69 20.26
C GLU A 585 3.18 -1.04 18.92
N LEU A 586 1.95 -1.30 18.47
CA LEU A 586 1.36 -0.73 17.25
C LEU A 586 0.54 0.54 17.51
N GLU A 587 0.21 0.83 18.77
CA GLU A 587 -0.65 1.96 19.14
C GLU A 587 -0.16 3.30 18.54
N GLY A 588 -1.04 3.98 17.79
CA GLY A 588 -0.71 5.25 17.16
C GLY A 588 0.27 5.16 15.99
N THR A 589 0.45 3.96 15.41
CA THR A 589 1.19 3.76 14.15
C THR A 589 0.25 3.50 13.01
N TYR A 590 0.67 3.85 11.79
CA TYR A 590 -0.03 3.43 10.59
C TYR A 590 0.47 2.05 10.19
N VAL A 591 -0.39 1.04 10.30
CA VAL A 591 -0.07 -0.34 9.92
C VAL A 591 -0.61 -0.60 8.53
N PHE A 592 0.25 -1.08 7.64
CA PHE A 592 -0.04 -1.28 6.22
C PHE A 592 0.74 -2.49 5.68
N GLY A 593 0.57 -2.80 4.40
CA GLY A 593 1.26 -3.92 3.79
C GLY A 593 1.61 -3.72 2.32
N ASP A 594 2.51 -4.56 1.85
CA ASP A 594 2.82 -4.72 0.42
C ASP A 594 2.37 -6.11 -0.01
N TRP A 595 1.76 -6.16 -1.20
CA TRP A 595 1.10 -7.35 -1.74
C TRP A 595 2.01 -8.57 -1.77
N SER A 596 3.27 -8.37 -2.16
CA SER A 596 4.26 -9.43 -2.33
C SER A 596 5.68 -8.91 -2.12
N ARG A 597 6.58 -9.76 -1.65
CA ARG A 597 8.00 -9.45 -1.51
C ARG A 597 8.72 -9.22 -2.86
N ASP A 598 8.35 -9.99 -3.88
CA ASP A 598 9.06 -10.04 -5.16
C ASP A 598 8.12 -10.31 -6.35
N GLY A 599 6.81 -10.17 -6.13
CA GLY A 599 5.77 -10.43 -7.12
C GLY A 599 5.36 -11.91 -7.22
N GLU A 600 6.04 -12.81 -6.52
CA GLU A 600 5.71 -14.24 -6.46
C GLU A 600 5.61 -14.77 -5.02
N GLY A 601 6.40 -14.21 -4.11
CA GLY A 601 6.50 -14.55 -2.71
C GLY A 601 5.41 -13.91 -1.85
N PRO A 602 5.36 -14.26 -0.56
CA PRO A 602 4.34 -13.76 0.35
C PRO A 602 4.40 -12.24 0.51
N GLY A 603 3.29 -11.66 0.95
CA GLY A 603 3.20 -10.24 1.27
C GLY A 603 3.99 -9.88 2.52
N ARG A 604 4.15 -8.57 2.72
CA ARG A 604 4.89 -7.98 3.84
C ARG A 604 3.99 -7.04 4.62
N LEU A 605 4.21 -6.97 5.92
CA LEU A 605 3.49 -6.07 6.81
C LEU A 605 4.47 -5.04 7.38
N PHE A 606 4.03 -3.80 7.44
CA PHE A 606 4.82 -2.68 7.91
C PHE A 606 4.03 -1.87 8.93
N LEU A 607 4.78 -1.13 9.73
CA LEU A 607 4.25 0.03 10.43
C LEU A 607 5.03 1.27 10.02
N ALA A 608 4.37 2.42 10.08
CA ALA A 608 5.02 3.72 9.97
C ALA A 608 4.69 4.58 11.19
N ARG A 609 5.72 5.26 11.72
CA ARG A 609 5.59 6.08 12.93
C ARG A 609 5.44 7.55 12.57
N PRO A 610 4.27 8.15 12.79
CA PRO A 610 4.11 9.58 12.58
C PRO A 610 5.02 10.40 13.51
N PRO A 611 5.51 11.58 13.07
CA PRO A 611 6.39 12.42 13.85
C PRO A 611 5.68 13.01 15.08
N GLU A 612 6.46 13.42 16.08
CA GLU A 612 5.94 14.03 17.30
C GLU A 612 5.08 15.26 16.96
N GLY A 613 3.83 15.26 17.44
CA GLY A 613 2.88 16.35 17.22
C GLY A 613 2.11 16.28 15.90
N TRP A 614 2.27 15.21 15.11
CA TRP A 614 1.29 14.88 14.07
C TRP A 614 -0.07 14.59 14.73
N PRO A 615 -1.21 14.95 14.10
CA PRO A 615 -2.54 14.72 14.67
C PRO A 615 -2.86 13.23 14.90
N ASN A 616 -2.48 12.69 16.06
CA ASN A 616 -2.69 11.28 16.41
C ASN A 616 -3.33 11.13 17.78
N GLY A 617 -4.64 11.35 17.91
CA GLY A 617 -5.53 10.69 18.88
C GLY A 617 -5.21 10.81 20.38
N GLU A 618 -4.08 11.38 20.79
CA GLU A 618 -3.73 11.64 22.17
C GLU A 618 -4.59 12.80 22.62
N THR A 619 -5.76 12.44 23.13
CA THR A 619 -6.45 13.28 24.11
C THR A 619 -5.53 13.42 25.31
N ASP A 620 -4.66 14.41 25.23
CA ASP A 620 -3.89 14.92 26.34
C ASP A 620 -4.89 15.20 27.45
N GLY A 621 -4.91 14.31 28.44
CA GLY A 621 -5.64 14.47 29.68
C GLY A 621 -5.00 15.58 30.51
N ASP A 622 -4.87 16.79 29.96
CA ASP A 622 -4.56 17.99 30.71
C ASP A 622 -5.82 18.86 30.80
N ASP A 623 -6.43 18.82 31.98
CA ASP A 623 -7.26 19.90 32.51
C ASP A 623 -6.40 21.17 32.66
N GLY A 624 -5.94 21.72 31.54
CA GLY A 624 -5.07 22.88 31.41
C GLY A 624 -5.83 24.04 30.82
N ALA A 625 -6.81 24.57 31.56
CA ALA A 625 -7.39 25.87 31.26
C ALA A 625 -6.28 26.94 31.30
N ASP A 626 -5.72 27.31 30.14
CA ASP A 626 -4.95 28.54 30.00
C ASP A 626 -5.81 29.63 29.36
N GLU A 627 -6.27 30.53 30.22
CA GLU A 627 -6.86 31.79 29.86
C GLU A 627 -5.82 32.68 29.19
N THR A 628 -5.83 32.75 27.85
CA THR A 628 -5.20 33.86 27.15
C THR A 628 -6.07 35.11 27.30
N THR A 629 -5.76 35.85 28.36
CA THR A 629 -6.24 37.20 28.62
C THR A 629 -5.51 38.19 27.70
N ASP A 630 -6.14 38.55 26.59
CA ASP A 630 -5.71 39.70 25.79
C ASP A 630 -6.10 41.01 26.49
N GLU A 631 -5.16 41.57 27.26
CA GLU A 631 -5.22 42.95 27.75
C GLU A 631 -5.02 43.93 26.59
N ASN A 632 -6.13 44.38 25.98
CA ASN A 632 -6.12 45.52 25.07
C ASN A 632 -6.68 46.78 25.78
N GLU A 633 -5.78 47.59 26.37
CA GLU A 633 -6.10 48.94 26.87
C GLU A 633 -5.61 50.05 25.91
N ASN A 634 -6.54 50.55 25.07
CA ASN A 634 -6.78 51.97 24.73
C ASN A 634 -7.80 51.98 23.58
N GLY A 635 -9.07 52.34 23.74
CA GLY A 635 -9.59 53.51 24.41
C GLY A 635 -10.18 54.45 23.35
N THR A 636 -11.50 54.46 23.19
CA THR A 636 -12.40 55.65 23.29
C THR A 636 -13.80 55.34 22.74
N ASP A 637 -14.81 55.50 23.62
CA ASP A 637 -16.14 56.14 23.44
C ASP A 637 -16.94 55.88 22.14
N THR A 638 -18.25 55.57 22.13
CA THR A 638 -19.36 55.74 23.08
C THR A 638 -20.65 55.18 22.43
N ASP A 639 -21.56 54.67 23.26
CA ASP A 639 -23.04 54.75 23.17
C ASP A 639 -23.77 54.06 21.98
N THR A 640 -24.91 53.36 22.08
CA THR A 640 -25.88 53.01 23.14
C THR A 640 -26.96 52.10 22.51
N ASP A 641 -27.44 51.12 23.30
CA ASP A 641 -28.84 50.71 23.51
C ASP A 641 -29.77 50.19 22.37
N THR A 642 -30.23 48.96 22.65
CA THR A 642 -31.63 48.46 22.72
C THR A 642 -32.38 47.82 21.54
N GLU A 643 -32.77 46.58 21.83
CA GLU A 643 -33.91 45.75 21.41
C GLU A 643 -35.21 46.46 20.98
N ASN A 644 -35.88 45.94 19.93
CA ASN A 644 -37.14 45.17 20.00
C ASN A 644 -37.90 45.09 18.65
N GLY A 645 -38.23 43.87 18.24
CA GLY A 645 -39.54 43.33 17.82
C GLY A 645 -40.52 44.09 16.90
N GLY A 646 -41.10 43.33 15.96
CA GLY A 646 -42.54 43.42 15.64
C GLY A 646 -42.96 43.39 14.16
N ASP A 647 -43.42 42.20 13.72
CA ASP A 647 -44.58 41.84 12.89
C ASP A 647 -45.26 42.76 11.84
N ASP A 648 -45.67 42.06 10.76
CA ASP A 648 -46.96 42.12 10.02
C ASP A 648 -47.14 42.94 8.70
N LEU A 649 -47.25 42.15 7.61
CA LEU A 649 -48.34 42.06 6.60
C LEU A 649 -48.59 43.14 5.52
N HIS A 650 -48.58 42.60 4.27
CA HIS A 650 -49.53 42.75 3.14
C HIS A 650 -49.38 43.86 2.07
N ALA A 651 -49.56 43.38 0.83
CA ALA A 651 -49.43 43.98 -0.52
C ALA A 651 -50.45 45.12 -0.84
N PRO A 652 -50.48 45.74 -2.07
CA PRO A 652 -50.98 45.08 -3.30
C PRO A 652 -50.42 45.54 -4.68
N GLU A 653 -50.46 44.59 -5.63
CA GLU A 653 -50.92 44.57 -7.05
C GLU A 653 -50.86 45.75 -8.08
N GLU A 654 -50.51 45.31 -9.32
CA GLU A 654 -50.97 45.65 -10.70
C GLU A 654 -50.58 46.98 -11.41
N ASP A 655 -49.97 46.87 -12.61
CA ASP A 655 -50.62 47.20 -13.90
C ASP A 655 -49.84 46.65 -15.13
N THR A 656 -50.62 46.45 -16.18
CA THR A 656 -50.62 45.59 -17.38
C THR A 656 -49.77 45.99 -18.61
N GLY A 657 -49.63 45.06 -19.59
CA GLY A 657 -49.62 45.48 -21.02
C GLY A 657 -48.91 44.68 -22.12
N ASN A 658 -49.21 43.38 -22.29
CA ASN A 658 -49.28 42.54 -23.52
C ASN A 658 -48.87 43.10 -24.93
N ASN A 659 -48.09 42.34 -25.73
CA ASN A 659 -48.50 41.69 -27.02
C ASN A 659 -47.34 41.22 -27.95
N THR A 660 -47.30 39.89 -28.23
CA THR A 660 -47.25 39.15 -29.54
C THR A 660 -46.39 39.64 -30.72
N GLU A 661 -45.89 38.83 -31.66
CA GLU A 661 -45.58 37.39 -31.89
C GLU A 661 -45.09 37.32 -33.38
N GLU A 662 -44.43 36.22 -33.76
CA GLU A 662 -44.33 35.62 -35.13
C GLU A 662 -43.31 36.07 -36.23
N ASN A 663 -42.39 35.13 -36.51
CA ASN A 663 -42.13 34.36 -37.75
C ASN A 663 -41.37 34.92 -38.99
N ALA A 664 -40.25 34.21 -39.28
CA ALA A 664 -39.93 33.44 -40.51
C ALA A 664 -39.24 34.07 -41.76
N GLU A 665 -38.10 33.45 -42.08
CA GLU A 665 -37.65 32.91 -43.40
C GLU A 665 -37.02 33.79 -44.53
N ASN A 666 -35.73 33.48 -44.78
CA ASN A 666 -35.08 33.03 -46.04
C ASN A 666 -34.54 34.00 -47.13
N ASP A 667 -33.29 33.70 -47.53
CA ASP A 667 -32.75 33.54 -48.90
C ASP A 667 -31.82 34.61 -49.57
N SER A 668 -30.65 34.09 -50.03
CA SER A 668 -29.82 34.42 -51.22
C SER A 668 -28.76 35.57 -51.25
N GLY A 669 -27.50 35.17 -51.57
CA GLY A 669 -26.29 36.01 -51.88
C GLY A 669 -26.29 36.72 -53.26
N PRO A 670 -25.16 37.21 -53.86
CA PRO A 670 -23.98 36.37 -54.22
C PRO A 670 -22.56 37.07 -54.32
N ASP A 671 -21.56 36.26 -54.74
CA ASP A 671 -20.37 36.53 -55.61
C ASP A 671 -18.90 36.54 -55.06
N PHE A 672 -18.25 35.36 -55.18
CA PHE A 672 -16.94 34.97 -55.81
C PHE A 672 -15.62 35.80 -55.71
N GLU A 673 -14.66 35.25 -54.93
CA GLU A 673 -13.25 34.78 -55.20
C GLU A 673 -12.18 35.59 -56.02
N PRO A 674 -10.85 35.21 -56.03
CA PRO A 674 -9.85 34.95 -54.97
C PRO A 674 -8.42 35.55 -55.35
N ILE A 675 -7.35 35.26 -54.59
CA ILE A 675 -5.93 34.97 -55.01
C ILE A 675 -4.95 35.09 -53.80
N ASP A 676 -4.14 34.05 -53.59
CA ASP A 676 -2.95 33.88 -52.72
C ASP A 676 -1.66 33.78 -53.62
N PRO A 677 -0.36 33.63 -53.22
CA PRO A 677 0.40 33.88 -51.97
C PRO A 677 1.73 34.66 -52.18
N GLU A 678 2.54 34.71 -51.10
CA GLU A 678 4.01 34.84 -51.00
C GLU A 678 4.59 36.20 -50.55
N GLY A 679 5.31 36.19 -49.42
CA GLY A 679 6.09 37.32 -48.93
C GLY A 679 6.84 37.06 -47.62
N ASN A 680 7.94 36.31 -47.71
CA ASN A 680 8.97 36.09 -46.68
C ASN A 680 9.52 37.43 -46.11
N GLY A 681 9.83 37.49 -44.82
CA GLY A 681 10.42 38.67 -44.18
C GLY A 681 10.95 38.45 -42.76
N GLU A 682 12.23 38.09 -42.66
CA GLU A 682 13.07 38.20 -41.46
C GLU A 682 13.25 39.68 -41.03
N SER A 683 13.29 39.98 -39.72
CA SER A 683 14.47 40.54 -39.02
C SER A 683 14.14 41.20 -37.66
N THR A 684 14.87 40.77 -36.60
CA THR A 684 15.57 41.55 -35.53
C THR A 684 14.73 42.54 -34.69
N ASP A 685 14.78 42.63 -33.36
CA ASP A 685 15.96 42.81 -32.50
C ASP A 685 15.46 43.09 -31.04
N GLU A 686 16.23 42.61 -30.07
CA GLU A 686 16.47 43.09 -28.69
C GLU A 686 15.33 43.59 -27.76
N SER A 687 15.18 42.89 -26.63
CA SER A 687 15.04 43.56 -25.33
C SER A 687 15.77 42.81 -24.21
N ASP A 688 16.72 43.54 -23.63
CA ASP A 688 17.53 43.32 -22.43
C ASP A 688 16.90 42.50 -21.28
N GLY A 689 17.64 41.47 -20.85
CA GLY A 689 18.27 41.42 -19.53
C GLY A 689 17.40 41.36 -18.28
N ALA A 690 17.10 40.14 -17.84
CA ALA A 690 17.20 39.76 -16.44
C ALA A 690 17.73 38.32 -16.39
N ALA A 691 18.97 38.15 -15.93
CA ALA A 691 19.43 36.85 -15.48
C ALA A 691 18.59 36.52 -14.24
N ALA A 692 17.65 35.59 -14.39
CA ALA A 692 17.10 34.86 -13.25
C ALA A 692 18.24 33.99 -12.71
N ASP A 693 18.47 34.11 -11.40
CA ASP A 693 19.41 33.30 -10.66
C ASP A 693 19.17 31.81 -10.98
N GLN A 694 20.27 31.07 -11.12
CA GLN A 694 20.21 29.63 -11.09
C GLN A 694 19.71 29.24 -9.71
N ASN A 695 18.46 28.80 -9.66
CA ASN A 695 17.85 28.21 -8.48
C ASN A 695 18.69 26.97 -8.16
N THR A 696 19.37 27.01 -7.03
CA THR A 696 19.99 25.84 -6.43
C THR A 696 18.85 24.89 -6.06
N TYR A 697 18.82 23.73 -6.70
CA TYR A 697 17.90 22.65 -6.40
C TYR A 697 18.02 22.25 -4.92
N SER A 698 16.89 22.30 -4.23
CA SER A 698 16.60 21.58 -3.00
C SER A 698 15.47 20.61 -3.37
N PRO A 699 15.47 19.36 -2.89
CA PRO A 699 14.38 18.43 -3.17
C PRO A 699 13.04 19.08 -2.82
N PRO A 700 11.98 18.75 -3.58
CA PRO A 700 10.74 19.49 -3.50
C PRO A 700 10.03 19.13 -2.19
N ASN A 701 10.25 19.98 -1.19
CA ASN A 701 9.85 19.84 0.21
C ASN A 701 10.71 18.82 0.97
N GLU A 702 11.40 19.28 2.03
CA GLU A 702 11.80 18.40 3.14
C GLU A 702 10.48 17.92 3.77
N VAL A 703 9.88 16.86 3.21
CA VAL A 703 8.78 16.17 3.86
C VAL A 703 9.42 15.24 4.87
N ASP A 704 9.12 15.45 6.15
CA ASP A 704 9.53 14.53 7.21
C ASP A 704 8.72 13.23 7.03
N LEU A 705 9.24 12.34 6.19
CA LEU A 705 8.68 11.01 5.96
C LEU A 705 8.65 10.24 7.28
N TRP A 706 7.60 9.45 7.45
CA TRP A 706 7.45 8.64 8.64
C TRP A 706 8.39 7.44 8.54
N PRO A 707 9.22 7.18 9.57
CA PRO A 707 10.07 5.99 9.58
C PRO A 707 9.22 4.73 9.45
N ILE A 708 9.64 3.85 8.55
CA ILE A 708 8.99 2.57 8.27
C ILE A 708 9.77 1.45 8.98
N GLU A 709 9.03 0.57 9.63
CA GLU A 709 9.55 -0.65 10.24
C GLU A 709 8.78 -1.87 9.68
N GLU A 710 9.49 -2.92 9.27
CA GLU A 710 8.87 -4.18 8.88
C GLU A 710 8.47 -4.98 10.11
N LEU A 711 7.22 -5.44 10.14
CA LEU A 711 6.69 -6.29 11.20
C LEU A 711 7.19 -7.72 11.03
N GLY A 712 7.73 -8.30 12.10
CA GLY A 712 7.90 -9.75 12.17
C GLY A 712 6.55 -10.44 12.39
N VAL A 713 6.34 -11.63 11.82
CA VAL A 713 5.09 -12.37 12.01
C VAL A 713 5.38 -13.76 12.59
N GLU A 714 4.68 -14.11 13.67
CA GLU A 714 4.70 -15.45 14.26
C GLU A 714 3.28 -16.04 14.27
N SER A 715 3.05 -17.09 13.49
CA SER A 715 1.78 -17.83 13.42
C SER A 715 2.05 -19.34 13.39
N GLU A 716 1.18 -20.13 14.04
CA GLU A 716 1.27 -21.59 14.02
C GLU A 716 0.91 -22.18 12.64
N ASP A 717 0.09 -21.48 11.84
CA ASP A 717 -0.45 -21.97 10.55
C ASP A 717 -0.08 -21.08 9.34
N ASP A 718 0.23 -19.79 9.54
CA ASP A 718 0.36 -18.80 8.45
C ASP A 718 1.80 -18.28 8.21
N VAL A 719 2.80 -18.86 8.89
CA VAL A 719 4.20 -18.42 8.81
C VAL A 719 5.13 -19.52 8.32
N GLY A 720 6.00 -19.17 7.37
CA GLY A 720 7.06 -20.01 6.83
C GLY A 720 8.13 -20.29 7.89
N SER A 721 9.02 -21.26 7.62
CA SER A 721 10.06 -21.65 8.59
C SER A 721 11.09 -20.56 8.92
N ASP A 722 11.03 -19.42 8.22
CA ASP A 722 11.88 -18.24 8.35
C ASP A 722 11.19 -17.04 9.04
N GLY A 723 9.93 -17.19 9.50
CA GLY A 723 9.20 -16.09 10.16
C GLY A 723 8.45 -15.16 9.19
N SER A 724 8.47 -15.43 7.88
CA SER A 724 7.70 -14.68 6.89
C SER A 724 6.27 -15.22 6.78
N MET A 725 5.30 -14.36 6.41
CA MET A 725 3.96 -14.83 6.06
C MET A 725 4.02 -15.84 4.91
N ASN A 726 3.03 -16.71 4.77
CA ASN A 726 2.93 -17.62 3.61
C ASN A 726 2.01 -17.09 2.50
N HIS A 727 1.26 -16.03 2.79
CA HIS A 727 0.18 -15.51 1.96
C HIS A 727 0.49 -14.14 1.37
N LEU A 728 -0.11 -13.82 0.23
CA LEU A 728 -0.16 -12.47 -0.32
C LEU A 728 -1.06 -11.59 0.55
N VAL A 729 -0.69 -10.32 0.75
CA VAL A 729 -1.56 -9.35 1.44
C VAL A 729 -2.47 -8.71 0.40
N TYR A 730 -3.78 -8.74 0.59
CA TYR A 730 -4.75 -8.17 -0.34
C TYR A 730 -5.36 -6.87 0.19
N GLY A 731 -5.46 -6.74 1.52
CA GLY A 731 -5.97 -5.52 2.14
C GLY A 731 -6.07 -5.64 3.65
N PHE A 732 -6.74 -4.64 4.23
CA PHE A 732 -6.90 -4.50 5.67
C PHE A 732 -8.34 -4.15 6.04
N GLY A 733 -8.70 -4.44 7.28
CA GLY A 733 -9.90 -3.92 7.92
C GLY A 733 -9.67 -3.60 9.38
N ARG A 734 -10.64 -2.90 9.97
CA ARG A 734 -10.62 -2.50 11.37
C ARG A 734 -11.99 -2.68 12.00
N ASP A 735 -12.05 -3.21 13.21
CA ASP A 735 -13.31 -3.27 13.96
C ASP A 735 -13.61 -1.95 14.72
N ALA A 736 -14.75 -1.93 15.40
CA ALA A 736 -15.20 -0.79 16.20
C ALA A 736 -14.30 -0.49 17.41
N ASN A 737 -13.47 -1.44 17.85
CA ASN A 737 -12.52 -1.24 18.94
C ASN A 737 -11.17 -0.74 18.45
N GLY A 738 -10.97 -0.64 17.12
CA GLY A 738 -9.67 -0.29 16.53
C GLY A 738 -8.77 -1.49 16.27
N GLU A 739 -9.24 -2.72 16.51
CA GLU A 739 -8.47 -3.92 16.22
C GLU A 739 -8.37 -4.13 14.72
N MET A 740 -7.18 -4.53 14.26
CA MET A 740 -6.88 -4.64 12.84
C MET A 740 -6.89 -6.09 12.35
N TYR A 741 -7.28 -6.21 11.09
CA TYR A 741 -7.39 -7.47 10.36
C TYR A 741 -6.59 -7.38 9.07
N VAL A 742 -5.87 -8.44 8.77
CA VAL A 742 -5.18 -8.65 7.49
C VAL A 742 -6.04 -9.56 6.63
N LEU A 743 -6.31 -9.15 5.40
CA LEU A 743 -6.97 -9.97 4.40
C LEU A 743 -5.90 -10.48 3.43
N SER A 744 -5.86 -11.79 3.23
CA SER A 744 -4.77 -12.44 2.49
C SER A 744 -5.27 -13.57 1.59
N SER A 745 -4.45 -13.98 0.63
CA SER A 745 -4.74 -15.12 -0.25
C SER A 745 -3.49 -15.94 -0.56
N ASP A 746 -3.67 -17.24 -0.77
CA ASP A 746 -2.62 -18.17 -1.18
C ASP A 746 -2.07 -17.89 -2.59
N THR A 747 -2.88 -17.24 -3.46
CA THR A 747 -2.53 -17.08 -4.87
C THR A 747 -2.85 -15.69 -5.37
N PRO A 748 -2.12 -15.19 -6.38
CA PRO A 748 -2.39 -13.89 -6.99
C PRO A 748 -3.67 -13.88 -7.86
N THR A 749 -4.36 -15.01 -7.97
CA THR A 749 -5.52 -15.21 -8.85
C THR A 749 -6.75 -15.64 -8.05
N LEU A 750 -7.91 -15.66 -8.72
CA LEU A 750 -9.20 -16.04 -8.14
C LEU A 750 -9.39 -17.55 -7.92
N ASP A 751 -8.35 -18.37 -8.13
CA ASP A 751 -8.40 -19.82 -7.91
C ASP A 751 -7.86 -20.24 -6.52
N GLY A 752 -7.38 -19.27 -5.73
CA GLY A 752 -6.82 -19.46 -4.39
C GLY A 752 -7.85 -19.59 -3.28
N GLU A 753 -7.33 -19.80 -2.07
CA GLU A 753 -8.08 -19.72 -0.82
C GLU A 753 -7.67 -18.43 -0.09
N GLY A 754 -8.67 -17.67 0.33
CA GLY A 754 -8.52 -16.40 1.01
C GLY A 754 -8.86 -16.50 2.49
N TYR A 755 -8.19 -15.65 3.27
CA TYR A 755 -8.22 -15.67 4.74
C TYR A 755 -8.47 -14.27 5.31
N VAL A 756 -9.02 -14.24 6.52
CA VAL A 756 -9.07 -13.06 7.39
C VAL A 756 -8.41 -13.41 8.71
N SER A 757 -7.34 -12.68 9.04
CA SER A 757 -6.57 -12.90 10.26
C SER A 757 -6.56 -11.63 11.11
N ARG A 758 -6.86 -11.76 12.40
CA ARG A 758 -6.75 -10.67 13.38
C ARG A 758 -5.29 -10.51 13.81
N ILE A 759 -4.82 -9.27 13.90
CA ILE A 759 -3.52 -8.95 14.49
C ILE A 759 -3.60 -9.11 16.01
N VAL A 760 -2.75 -9.95 16.58
CA VAL A 760 -2.66 -10.23 18.02
C VAL A 760 -1.22 -10.13 18.51
N THR A 761 -0.98 -10.26 19.81
CA THR A 761 0.40 -10.34 20.32
C THR A 761 1.03 -11.68 19.93
N ALA A 762 2.35 -11.72 19.70
CA ALA A 762 3.06 -12.95 19.33
C ALA A 762 2.90 -14.08 20.38
N ASP A 763 2.81 -13.74 21.67
CA ASP A 763 2.56 -14.73 22.73
C ASP A 763 1.13 -15.32 22.68
N GLU A 764 0.16 -14.62 22.09
CA GLU A 764 -1.24 -15.06 22.04
C GLU A 764 -1.52 -16.00 20.88
N SER A 765 -0.85 -15.83 19.73
CA SER A 765 -0.98 -16.75 18.59
C SER A 765 -0.56 -18.19 18.95
N ASP A 766 0.41 -18.35 19.85
CA ASP A 766 0.90 -19.64 20.38
C ASP A 766 -0.08 -20.38 21.34
N THR A 767 -1.22 -19.77 21.71
CA THR A 767 -2.09 -20.28 22.80
C THR A 767 -3.47 -20.77 22.38
N ALA A 768 -3.82 -20.72 21.09
CA ALA A 768 -5.17 -21.02 20.61
C ALA A 768 -5.59 -22.51 20.73
N GLU A 769 -4.68 -23.45 21.05
CA GLU A 769 -5.01 -24.88 21.16
C GLU A 769 -5.27 -25.44 22.59
N ASP A 770 -5.10 -24.69 23.71
CA ASP A 770 -5.29 -25.26 25.08
C ASP A 770 -6.68 -25.01 25.71
N ASP A 771 -7.69 -24.69 24.89
CA ASP A 771 -9.11 -24.78 25.26
C ASP A 771 -9.65 -26.18 24.93
N GLY A 772 -9.41 -27.11 25.85
CA GLY A 772 -9.70 -28.53 25.67
C GLY A 772 -11.19 -28.87 25.58
N THR A 773 -11.60 -29.43 24.44
CA THR A 773 -12.61 -30.49 24.41
C THR A 773 -11.94 -31.85 24.63
N GLU A 774 -11.75 -32.24 25.89
CA GLU A 774 -11.48 -33.64 26.25
C GLU A 774 -12.70 -34.51 25.88
N ASP A 775 -12.70 -35.05 24.67
CA ASP A 775 -13.58 -36.15 24.29
C ASP A 775 -13.15 -37.40 25.09
N GLU A 776 -13.95 -37.76 26.09
CA GLU A 776 -13.82 -39.04 26.81
C GLU A 776 -14.15 -40.20 25.87
N ASP A 777 -13.17 -40.62 25.07
CA ASP A 777 -13.27 -41.81 24.24
C ASP A 777 -13.27 -43.09 25.10
N ALA A 778 -14.42 -43.75 25.12
CA ALA A 778 -14.64 -44.98 25.83
C ALA A 778 -14.00 -46.17 25.10
N ASP A 779 -12.96 -46.73 25.72
CA ASP A 779 -12.38 -48.06 25.53
C ASP A 779 -13.33 -49.09 24.86
N THR A 780 -13.00 -49.50 23.64
CA THR A 780 -13.24 -50.88 23.21
C THR A 780 -12.05 -51.44 22.45
N GLU A 781 -11.21 -52.17 23.18
CA GLU A 781 -10.18 -53.03 22.62
C GLU A 781 -10.78 -54.06 21.64
N THR A 782 -10.20 -54.14 20.44
CA THR A 782 -10.30 -55.34 19.62
C THR A 782 -8.92 -55.70 19.05
N GLU A 783 -8.24 -56.62 19.74
CA GLU A 783 -7.05 -57.28 19.22
C GLU A 783 -7.39 -58.28 18.10
N SER A 784 -6.75 -58.04 16.95
CA SER A 784 -5.97 -58.96 16.13
C SER A 784 -6.54 -60.33 15.69
N GLU A 785 -6.55 -60.46 14.35
CA GLU A 785 -5.91 -61.54 13.57
C GLU A 785 -6.67 -62.81 13.13
N THR A 786 -6.74 -62.89 11.78
CA THR A 786 -6.54 -64.05 10.89
C THR A 786 -7.54 -65.21 10.92
N ASP A 787 -8.18 -65.46 9.78
CA ASP A 787 -8.10 -66.75 9.09
C ASP A 787 -8.67 -66.65 7.66
N ALA A 788 -7.86 -67.04 6.68
CA ALA A 788 -8.29 -67.36 5.32
C ALA A 788 -8.22 -68.88 5.15
N ASP A 789 -9.30 -69.54 4.72
CA ASP A 789 -9.27 -70.54 3.63
C ASP A 789 -10.62 -71.27 3.39
N LEU A 790 -10.97 -71.36 2.10
CA LEU A 790 -11.63 -72.48 1.37
C LEU A 790 -13.08 -72.90 1.73
N ASN A 791 -14.01 -72.84 0.76
CA ASN A 791 -14.21 -73.90 -0.26
C ASN A 791 -15.57 -73.78 -1.01
N GLU A 792 -15.54 -74.26 -2.25
CA GLU A 792 -16.55 -74.45 -3.31
C GLU A 792 -17.97 -74.93 -2.90
N THR A 793 -19.02 -74.58 -3.66
CA THR A 793 -19.74 -75.50 -4.60
C THR A 793 -20.99 -74.89 -5.28
N GLU A 794 -21.21 -75.38 -6.50
CA GLU A 794 -22.22 -75.09 -7.52
C GLU A 794 -23.70 -75.43 -7.17
N THR A 795 -24.69 -74.80 -7.81
CA THR A 795 -25.63 -75.41 -8.83
C THR A 795 -26.97 -74.65 -8.99
N ASP A 796 -27.24 -74.29 -10.25
CA ASP A 796 -28.48 -74.35 -11.07
C ASP A 796 -29.90 -74.13 -10.50
N THR A 797 -30.68 -73.26 -11.16
CA THR A 797 -31.81 -73.65 -12.05
C THR A 797 -32.51 -72.43 -12.72
N ASP A 798 -32.47 -72.38 -14.06
CA ASP A 798 -33.59 -72.30 -15.04
C ASP A 798 -34.96 -71.71 -14.57
N THR A 799 -35.73 -70.88 -15.30
CA THR A 799 -36.02 -70.85 -16.75
C THR A 799 -37.01 -69.71 -17.14
N GLU A 800 -36.99 -69.32 -18.42
CA GLU A 800 -38.05 -68.81 -19.33
C GLU A 800 -38.53 -67.33 -19.24
N THR A 801 -38.16 -66.45 -20.20
CA THR A 801 -38.75 -66.16 -21.56
C THR A 801 -40.16 -65.56 -21.50
N ASP A 802 -40.43 -64.37 -22.07
CA ASP A 802 -40.56 -64.12 -23.50
C ASP A 802 -40.34 -62.65 -23.91
N ALA A 803 -39.82 -62.50 -25.13
CA ALA A 803 -39.64 -61.28 -25.90
C ALA A 803 -40.91 -60.87 -26.68
N ALA A 804 -41.03 -59.58 -27.03
CA ALA A 804 -41.07 -59.10 -28.44
C ALA A 804 -41.68 -57.68 -28.54
N GLU A 805 -40.82 -56.74 -28.94
CA GLU A 805 -40.97 -55.81 -30.07
C GLU A 805 -42.38 -55.36 -30.51
N ASN A 806 -42.60 -54.04 -30.61
CA ASN A 806 -42.84 -53.43 -31.93
C ASN A 806 -42.60 -51.91 -31.94
N GLU A 807 -42.05 -51.45 -33.05
CA GLU A 807 -41.62 -50.09 -33.40
C GLU A 807 -42.76 -49.09 -33.77
N SER A 808 -42.32 -47.83 -33.96
CA SER A 808 -42.82 -46.78 -34.86
C SER A 808 -43.96 -45.90 -34.31
N THR A 809 -43.99 -44.57 -34.45
CA THR A 809 -43.36 -43.64 -35.42
C THR A 809 -43.47 -42.20 -34.90
N ALA A 810 -42.58 -41.35 -35.41
CA ALA A 810 -42.46 -39.90 -35.28
C ALA A 810 -43.74 -39.07 -35.50
N ASN A 811 -43.77 -37.85 -34.94
CA ASN A 811 -44.04 -36.65 -35.73
C ASN A 811 -43.48 -35.38 -35.07
N GLU A 812 -42.72 -34.62 -35.84
CA GLU A 812 -42.25 -33.24 -35.62
C GLU A 812 -43.38 -32.19 -35.77
N SER A 813 -43.01 -30.95 -35.42
CA SER A 813 -43.51 -29.61 -35.83
C SER A 813 -44.05 -28.80 -34.63
N THR A 814 -43.35 -27.79 -34.06
CA THR A 814 -42.98 -26.44 -34.59
C THR A 814 -44.17 -25.69 -35.18
N ASP A 815 -44.38 -24.39 -35.03
CA ASP A 815 -43.70 -23.26 -34.37
C ASP A 815 -44.68 -22.07 -34.43
N ALA A 816 -44.51 -21.08 -33.53
CA ALA A 816 -44.46 -19.63 -33.80
C ALA A 816 -44.69 -18.84 -32.51
#